data_AF-M2UZH5-F1
#
_entry.id   AF-M2UZH5-F1
#
_cell.length_a   1.000
_cell.length_b   1.000
_cell.length_c   1.000
_cell.angle_alpha   90.00
_cell.angle_beta   90.00
_cell.angle_gamma   90.00
#
_symmetry.space_group_name_H-M   'P 1'
#
loop_
_entity.id
_entity.type
_entity.pdbx_description
1 polymer ?
#
loop_
_entity_poly.entity_id
_entity_poly.type
_entity_poly.pdbx_seq_one_letter_code
_entity_poly.pdbx_strand_id
1 'polypeptide(L)'
;MLLGECAMRGISTEHVRELESHLGMDYPLRNMLRRITQRLRQQIPRFPLARIAIAIKRAANPINPDLYTAERLLHSHQVLQALRQGLKLSLDSLDAEERIGLLLLSSAYCGGLMDLAQLNAVLEVPLKSIEWLAGIPEIRLPLSIRGTDEAEYRQWFPDPATLALLIRCADDVRARKEQVQRKGGKLRCIHSFLRAAGMPEQDLPRNLTELLDLLRMQMQLRLSQMLVNFACRQAFVSQSIRPSSWGDMFGHADLEDPAGAYGDDNRSDTAKDPDAPDWVLELCQRIRAGESSEIPLQTEAQAELADLVQGWIAFMLNGASAYGHDIGRSTIARYARLLGPALVSQLDGASIFELETDALEIVYESALEAQSTDGKRRTLAKAIHEFHTFLQRRYSYPPISPYSLLGIGKGMTRVDARILSEDQYQSVLQALGTCGLELRTPQLVTAARLFLILGFRLGLRRNEALKLRLCDLHLPELATEASARIQKRHPNMRKLSSEELAGLELPVDLLIRPHAQRGLKTQNAVRRLPLRVLLEPDELQLLIDWYRQRLEEEAANPASEYLFCIPQLKTLWISESSLLPALHGCMRAVTGSESVHYHHLRHSCATWLSLKLMASLGEFSPEMIFRDLPQTMRWLRDDLRLRSALFSAKGGPTRRIVHIVSAILGHGSPKTTLLHYIHSLPQIMAMAWQWSPRNWLFSAYNIASIAGVSQPTMKAEPSDGVSVDCQQLLDIIGRIKPLKERRRARQKAPRNQAQQVEHNWAIERVRTIESMLAYASYAEQTGRQVNLDWLEFSAEDRALMLERARYIRDMQQPSRTNTPRPKHRLQSTLHANDPSYTSLLPTPPKHGGRDAVTEYAQRLYELLEGPDSERAQRVIDDFVERCWTTETTLRFYRDRDEEHARDYLWLLTAIGIPARAIELIIYDTNKPKTTKSYWRQRLGNIRRPFSQHMPENPDVENLHLGIRAQLKLPDEQGQNLHSGSALRYLMLMASIDWHFRG
;
A
#
# COMPACT_ATOMS: atom_id res chain seq x y z
N MET A 1 16.74 -8.70 -45.17
CA MET A 1 17.37 -9.30 -46.37
C MET A 1 17.93 -10.72 -46.17
N LEU A 2 17.77 -11.39 -45.01
CA LEU A 2 18.31 -12.74 -44.76
C LEU A 2 17.26 -13.85 -44.56
N LEU A 3 15.97 -13.53 -44.73
CA LEU A 3 14.87 -14.50 -44.69
C LEU A 3 14.41 -14.75 -46.13
N GLY A 4 15.16 -15.56 -46.88
CA GLY A 4 14.76 -15.94 -48.23
C GLY A 4 15.80 -16.77 -49.00
N GLU A 5 17.08 -16.43 -48.93
CA GLU A 5 18.07 -16.90 -49.92
C GLU A 5 19.09 -17.93 -49.44
N CYS A 6 19.19 -18.19 -48.12
CA CYS A 6 20.21 -19.11 -47.59
C CYS A 6 19.59 -20.15 -46.64
N ALA A 7 19.86 -21.44 -46.87
CA ALA A 7 19.49 -22.49 -45.92
C ALA A 7 20.17 -22.23 -44.57
N MET A 8 19.45 -22.44 -43.45
CA MET A 8 19.92 -22.13 -42.08
C MET A 8 21.29 -22.75 -41.71
N ARG A 9 21.72 -23.82 -42.39
CA ARG A 9 23.05 -24.45 -42.21
C ARG A 9 24.20 -23.72 -42.92
N GLY A 10 23.90 -22.84 -43.89
CA GLY A 10 24.89 -22.06 -44.65
C GLY A 10 25.19 -20.67 -44.05
N ILE A 11 24.56 -20.32 -42.92
CA ILE A 11 24.82 -19.03 -42.25
C ILE A 11 26.20 -19.07 -41.59
N SER A 12 27.13 -18.26 -42.08
CA SER A 12 28.49 -18.08 -41.54
C SER A 12 28.54 -17.00 -40.45
N THR A 13 29.68 -16.88 -39.78
CA THR A 13 29.92 -15.78 -38.83
C THR A 13 29.84 -14.41 -39.49
N GLU A 14 30.22 -14.27 -40.76
CA GLU A 14 30.19 -13.00 -41.49
C GLU A 14 28.77 -12.50 -41.69
N HIS A 15 27.82 -13.37 -42.07
CA HIS A 15 26.40 -13.00 -42.18
C HIS A 15 25.83 -12.48 -40.85
N VAL A 16 26.24 -13.08 -39.73
CA VAL A 16 25.82 -12.61 -38.40
C VAL A 16 26.45 -11.25 -38.05
N ARG A 17 27.69 -10.99 -38.48
CA ARG A 17 28.36 -9.70 -38.29
C ARG A 17 27.77 -8.60 -39.16
N GLU A 18 27.38 -8.94 -40.38
CA GLU A 18 26.70 -8.03 -41.29
C GLU A 18 25.33 -7.63 -40.73
N LEU A 19 24.57 -8.59 -40.18
CA LEU A 19 23.30 -8.29 -39.52
C LEU A 19 23.51 -7.40 -38.28
N GLU A 20 24.58 -7.63 -37.51
CA GLU A 20 24.94 -6.76 -36.38
C GLU A 20 25.28 -5.33 -36.80
N SER A 21 25.94 -5.17 -37.96
CA SER A 21 26.29 -3.87 -38.53
C SER A 21 25.01 -3.11 -38.93
N HIS A 22 24.08 -3.79 -39.60
CA HIS A 22 22.78 -3.22 -39.98
C HIS A 22 21.92 -2.79 -38.78
N LEU A 23 22.03 -3.49 -37.65
CA LEU A 23 21.33 -3.13 -36.41
C LEU A 23 22.00 -1.95 -35.67
N GLY A 24 23.19 -1.50 -36.09
CA GLY A 24 23.85 -0.31 -35.56
C GLY A 24 24.05 -0.31 -34.04
N MET A 25 23.62 0.77 -33.38
CA MET A 25 23.66 0.94 -31.92
C MET A 25 22.35 0.56 -31.23
N ASP A 26 21.42 -0.11 -31.92
CA ASP A 26 20.19 -0.62 -31.32
C ASP A 26 20.52 -1.85 -30.44
N TYR A 27 20.92 -1.56 -29.21
CA TYR A 27 21.34 -2.57 -28.25
C TYR A 27 20.26 -3.62 -27.94
N PRO A 28 18.95 -3.29 -27.81
CA PRO A 28 17.88 -4.26 -27.69
C PRO A 28 17.83 -5.25 -28.86
N LEU A 29 17.82 -4.78 -30.11
CA LEU A 29 17.71 -5.66 -31.28
C LEU A 29 18.94 -6.54 -31.44
N ARG A 30 20.13 -6.02 -31.15
CA ARG A 30 21.38 -6.81 -31.19
C ARG A 30 21.43 -7.89 -30.09
N ASN A 31 20.91 -7.60 -28.89
CA ASN A 31 20.77 -8.61 -27.84
C ASN A 31 19.67 -9.64 -28.16
N MET A 32 18.61 -9.24 -28.87
CA MET A 32 17.59 -10.17 -29.38
C MET A 32 18.19 -11.10 -30.44
N LEU A 33 18.99 -10.57 -31.37
CA LEU A 33 19.75 -11.35 -32.34
C LEU A 33 20.68 -12.37 -31.65
N ARG A 34 21.37 -11.97 -30.58
CA ARG A 34 22.14 -12.90 -29.74
C ARG A 34 21.27 -14.02 -29.18
N ARG A 35 20.09 -13.71 -28.66
CA ARG A 35 19.18 -14.71 -28.08
C ARG A 35 18.64 -15.68 -29.15
N ILE A 36 18.36 -15.18 -30.35
CA ILE A 36 17.94 -15.98 -31.51
C ILE A 36 19.08 -16.92 -31.93
N THR A 37 20.27 -16.38 -32.21
CA THR A 37 21.44 -17.20 -32.61
C THR A 37 21.82 -18.23 -31.53
N GLN A 38 21.59 -17.93 -30.25
CA GLN A 38 21.82 -18.85 -29.14
C GLN A 38 20.79 -19.99 -29.06
N ARG A 39 19.50 -19.72 -29.32
CA ARG A 39 18.48 -20.79 -29.48
C ARG A 39 18.76 -21.65 -30.70
N LEU A 40 19.15 -21.04 -31.81
CA LEU A 40 19.50 -21.78 -33.04
C LEU A 40 20.71 -22.68 -32.82
N ARG A 41 21.72 -22.24 -32.07
CA ARG A 41 22.89 -23.07 -31.73
C ARG A 41 22.55 -24.29 -30.86
N GLN A 42 21.47 -24.26 -30.09
CA GLN A 42 21.00 -25.43 -29.34
C GLN A 42 20.41 -26.50 -30.26
N GLN A 43 19.85 -26.10 -31.41
CA GLN A 43 19.27 -27.01 -32.40
C GLN A 43 20.25 -27.39 -33.51
N ILE A 44 21.18 -26.49 -33.86
CA ILE A 44 22.20 -26.65 -34.90
C ILE A 44 23.57 -26.46 -34.27
N PRO A 45 24.30 -27.55 -33.97
CA PRO A 45 25.66 -27.49 -33.45
C PRO A 45 26.55 -26.65 -34.37
N ARG A 46 27.37 -25.76 -33.79
CA ARG A 46 28.27 -24.81 -34.47
C ARG A 46 27.63 -23.58 -35.15
N PHE A 47 26.32 -23.33 -35.00
CA PHE A 47 25.72 -22.10 -35.50
C PHE A 47 26.43 -20.83 -34.95
N PRO A 48 26.75 -19.84 -35.81
CA PRO A 48 27.47 -18.63 -35.41
C PRO A 48 26.66 -17.78 -34.43
N LEU A 49 27.30 -17.32 -33.36
CA LEU A 49 26.65 -16.50 -32.33
C LEU A 49 26.87 -15.00 -32.58
N ALA A 50 25.80 -14.23 -32.38
CA ALA A 50 25.90 -12.78 -32.39
C ALA A 50 26.76 -12.26 -31.20
N ARG A 51 27.33 -11.06 -31.25
CA ARG A 51 28.03 -10.40 -30.15
C ARG A 51 27.02 -9.86 -29.14
N ILE A 52 27.45 -9.75 -27.89
CA ILE A 52 26.69 -9.05 -26.85
C ILE A 52 26.82 -7.55 -27.14
N ALA A 53 25.70 -6.85 -27.31
CA ALA A 53 25.69 -5.46 -27.75
C ALA A 53 26.03 -4.48 -26.61
N ILE A 54 25.61 -4.81 -25.39
CA ILE A 54 25.95 -4.07 -24.17
C ILE A 54 26.90 -4.94 -23.37
N ALA A 55 28.18 -4.54 -23.31
CA ALA A 55 29.07 -5.08 -22.30
C ALA A 55 28.54 -4.65 -20.92
N ILE A 56 27.78 -5.52 -20.28
CA ILE A 56 27.39 -5.31 -18.87
C ILE A 56 28.70 -5.34 -18.09
N LYS A 57 29.21 -4.17 -17.67
CA LYS A 57 30.29 -4.09 -16.70
C LYS A 57 29.82 -4.82 -15.46
N ARG A 58 30.31 -6.04 -15.27
CA ARG A 58 30.05 -6.80 -14.06
C ARG A 58 30.67 -5.98 -12.94
N ALA A 59 29.86 -5.64 -11.93
CA ALA A 59 30.41 -5.06 -10.70
C ALA A 59 31.57 -5.94 -10.22
N ALA A 60 32.64 -5.30 -9.76
CA ALA A 60 33.82 -5.99 -9.27
C ALA A 60 33.43 -7.07 -8.25
N ASN A 61 34.17 -8.18 -8.25
CA ASN A 61 33.95 -9.20 -7.24
C ASN A 61 34.14 -8.54 -5.86
N PRO A 62 33.15 -8.60 -4.96
CA PRO A 62 33.32 -8.05 -3.62
C PRO A 62 34.46 -8.71 -2.84
N ILE A 63 34.83 -9.95 -3.19
CA ILE A 63 36.05 -10.60 -2.72
C ILE A 63 37.18 -10.20 -3.67
N ASN A 64 37.91 -9.15 -3.30
CA ASN A 64 39.10 -8.72 -4.02
C ASN A 64 40.31 -9.52 -3.50
N PRO A 65 40.97 -10.36 -4.32
CA PRO A 65 42.15 -11.12 -3.89
C PRO A 65 43.27 -10.22 -3.33
N ASP A 66 43.37 -8.98 -3.79
CA ASP A 66 44.38 -8.02 -3.31
C ASP A 66 44.10 -7.55 -1.86
N LEU A 67 42.83 -7.61 -1.44
CA LEU A 67 42.41 -7.30 -0.07
C LEU A 67 42.32 -8.55 0.82
N TYR A 68 42.10 -9.72 0.22
CA TYR A 68 41.96 -11.01 0.90
C TYR A 68 43.28 -11.78 0.94
N THR A 69 44.33 -11.12 1.43
CA THR A 69 45.65 -11.75 1.64
C THR A 69 45.60 -12.73 2.81
N ALA A 70 46.49 -13.72 2.82
CA ALA A 70 46.58 -14.72 3.89
C ALA A 70 46.80 -14.06 5.27
N GLU A 71 47.63 -13.02 5.33
CA GLU A 71 47.92 -12.22 6.53
C GLU A 71 46.66 -11.52 7.06
N ARG A 72 45.91 -10.81 6.20
CA ARG A 72 44.68 -10.12 6.62
C ARG A 72 43.59 -11.10 7.06
N LEU A 73 43.49 -12.26 6.40
CA LEU A 73 42.59 -13.32 6.83
C LEU A 73 43.00 -13.88 8.18
N LEU A 74 44.29 -14.08 8.44
CA LEU A 74 44.79 -14.51 9.75
C LEU A 74 44.43 -13.50 10.84
N HIS A 75 44.73 -12.21 10.62
CA HIS A 75 44.39 -11.13 11.57
C HIS A 75 42.89 -11.06 11.84
N SER A 76 42.08 -11.20 10.78
CA SER A 76 40.62 -11.26 10.89
C SER A 76 40.16 -12.42 11.77
N HIS A 77 40.75 -13.62 11.62
CA HIS A 77 40.45 -14.77 12.48
C HIS A 77 40.90 -14.55 13.93
N GLN A 78 42.07 -13.95 14.16
CA GLN A 78 42.56 -13.64 15.51
C GLN A 78 41.61 -12.68 16.24
N VAL A 79 41.13 -11.61 15.58
CA VAL A 79 40.15 -10.69 16.16
C VAL A 79 38.84 -11.41 16.53
N LEU A 80 38.34 -12.30 15.67
CA LEU A 80 37.14 -13.09 15.98
C LEU A 80 37.38 -14.11 17.08
N GLN A 81 38.58 -14.68 17.18
CA GLN A 81 38.94 -15.60 18.26
C GLN A 81 39.00 -14.85 19.59
N ALA A 82 39.57 -13.65 19.63
CA ALA A 82 39.58 -12.79 20.80
C ALA A 82 38.15 -12.42 21.23
N LEU A 83 37.28 -12.01 20.29
CA LEU A 83 35.85 -11.77 20.57
C LEU A 83 35.18 -13.02 21.15
N ARG A 84 35.39 -14.19 20.54
CA ARG A 84 34.82 -15.47 20.99
C ARG A 84 35.30 -15.85 22.39
N GLN A 85 36.56 -15.59 22.72
CA GLN A 85 37.09 -15.82 24.06
C GLN A 85 36.52 -14.83 25.07
N GLY A 86 36.47 -13.54 24.73
CA GLY A 86 35.88 -12.51 25.60
C GLY A 86 34.43 -12.77 25.96
N LEU A 87 33.62 -13.25 25.01
CA LEU A 87 32.24 -13.66 25.27
C LEU A 87 32.10 -14.90 26.16
N LYS A 88 33.19 -15.65 26.40
CA LYS A 88 33.22 -16.78 27.34
C LYS A 88 33.75 -16.42 28.72
N LEU A 89 34.46 -15.29 28.85
CA LEU A 89 34.98 -14.81 30.12
C LEU A 89 33.83 -14.32 31.01
N SER A 90 34.09 -14.31 32.32
CA SER A 90 33.20 -13.61 33.25
C SER A 90 33.30 -12.11 32.97
N LEU A 91 32.18 -11.44 32.75
CA LEU A 91 32.19 -10.00 32.49
C LEU A 91 32.80 -9.21 33.66
N ASP A 92 32.63 -9.73 34.88
CA ASP A 92 33.12 -9.10 36.11
C ASP A 92 34.65 -9.16 36.25
N SER A 93 35.34 -10.03 35.49
CA SER A 93 36.81 -10.08 35.48
C SER A 93 37.46 -9.03 34.58
N LEU A 94 36.67 -8.29 33.79
CA LEU A 94 37.14 -7.23 32.90
C LEU A 94 36.98 -5.86 33.56
N ASP A 95 37.90 -4.92 33.32
CA ASP A 95 37.72 -3.51 33.70
C ASP A 95 36.64 -2.84 32.83
N ALA A 96 36.10 -1.71 33.28
CA ALA A 96 35.12 -0.91 32.55
C ALA A 96 35.57 -0.56 31.13
N GLU A 97 36.86 -0.25 30.90
CA GLU A 97 37.38 0.05 29.56
C GLU A 97 37.35 -1.18 28.63
N GLU A 98 37.66 -2.35 29.18
CA GLU A 98 37.63 -3.63 28.46
C GLU A 98 36.20 -4.10 28.19
N ARG A 99 35.27 -3.89 29.13
CA ARG A 99 33.83 -4.17 28.95
C ARG A 99 33.24 -3.33 27.82
N ILE A 100 33.56 -2.04 27.77
CA ILE A 100 33.15 -1.15 26.67
C ILE A 100 33.79 -1.62 25.34
N GLY A 101 35.05 -2.05 25.36
CA GLY A 101 35.72 -2.63 24.21
C GLY A 101 35.02 -3.87 23.67
N LEU A 102 34.65 -4.81 24.55
CA LEU A 102 33.88 -6.01 24.21
C LEU A 102 32.50 -5.66 23.66
N LEU A 103 31.78 -4.70 24.27
CA LEU A 103 30.50 -4.21 23.78
C LEU A 103 30.62 -3.65 22.36
N LEU A 104 31.63 -2.81 22.08
CA LEU A 104 31.83 -2.22 20.75
C LEU A 104 32.16 -3.28 19.70
N LEU A 105 33.03 -4.23 20.03
CA LEU A 105 33.42 -5.30 19.12
C LEU A 105 32.26 -6.27 18.84
N SER A 106 31.48 -6.61 19.87
CA SER A 106 30.26 -7.41 19.73
C SER A 106 29.20 -6.66 18.90
N SER A 107 29.00 -5.36 19.16
CA SER A 107 28.04 -4.53 18.41
C SER A 107 28.39 -4.46 16.93
N ALA A 108 29.69 -4.34 16.60
CA ALA A 108 30.17 -4.33 15.23
C ALA A 108 29.91 -5.67 14.53
N TYR A 109 30.43 -6.77 15.09
CA TYR A 109 30.37 -8.07 14.42
C TYR A 109 29.05 -8.81 14.64
N CYS A 110 28.71 -9.16 15.89
CA CYS A 110 27.50 -9.92 16.21
C CYS A 110 26.24 -9.07 15.96
N GLY A 111 26.30 -7.79 16.35
CA GLY A 111 25.21 -6.83 16.16
C GLY A 111 25.06 -6.34 14.72
N GLY A 112 26.05 -6.57 13.85
CA GLY A 112 26.01 -6.20 12.42
C GLY A 112 26.06 -4.70 12.16
N LEU A 113 26.66 -3.93 13.08
CA LEU A 113 26.80 -2.47 13.01
C LEU A 113 28.21 -2.08 12.54
N MET A 114 28.41 -2.11 11.23
CA MET A 114 29.71 -2.00 10.57
C MET A 114 30.09 -0.57 10.14
N ASP A 115 29.54 0.45 10.80
CA ASP A 115 29.80 1.87 10.55
C ASP A 115 29.99 2.65 11.85
N LEU A 116 30.83 3.69 11.82
CA LEU A 116 31.15 4.50 13.00
C LEU A 116 29.92 5.20 13.57
N ALA A 117 29.01 5.71 12.72
CA ALA A 117 27.80 6.37 13.21
C ALA A 117 26.88 5.38 13.95
N GLN A 118 26.86 4.12 13.53
CA GLN A 118 26.11 3.08 14.23
C GLN A 118 26.70 2.76 15.59
N LEU A 119 28.03 2.65 15.70
CA LEU A 119 28.71 2.42 16.98
C LEU A 119 28.56 3.62 17.93
N ASN A 120 28.55 4.85 17.40
CA ASN A 120 28.19 6.05 18.17
C ASN A 120 26.76 5.95 18.71
N ALA A 121 25.80 5.62 17.84
CA ALA A 121 24.40 5.53 18.24
C ALA A 121 24.20 4.49 19.35
N VAL A 122 24.84 3.31 19.28
CA VAL A 122 24.75 2.27 20.33
C VAL A 122 25.14 2.79 21.70
N LEU A 123 26.21 3.60 21.79
CA LEU A 123 26.68 4.17 23.06
C LEU A 123 25.74 5.24 23.62
N GLU A 124 24.82 5.75 22.81
CA GLU A 124 23.84 6.78 23.17
C GLU A 124 22.43 6.21 23.36
N VAL A 125 22.20 4.94 23.04
CA VAL A 125 20.89 4.29 23.19
C VAL A 125 20.46 4.32 24.65
N PRO A 126 19.34 4.97 24.97
CA PRO A 126 18.79 4.89 26.31
C PRO A 126 18.13 3.50 26.47
N LEU A 127 18.42 2.77 27.55
CA LEU A 127 17.84 1.43 27.75
C LEU A 127 16.31 1.42 27.63
N LYS A 128 15.63 2.54 27.93
CA LYS A 128 14.17 2.72 27.79
C LYS A 128 13.62 2.65 26.37
N SER A 129 14.43 2.80 25.33
CA SER A 129 13.99 2.71 23.95
C SER A 129 13.99 1.28 23.39
N ILE A 130 14.27 0.26 24.23
CA ILE A 130 14.22 -1.14 23.80
C ILE A 130 12.76 -1.60 23.83
N GLU A 131 12.24 -2.00 22.67
CA GLU A 131 10.87 -2.46 22.47
C GLU A 131 10.80 -3.95 22.14
N TRP A 132 9.68 -4.59 22.44
CA TRP A 132 9.42 -6.02 22.19
C TRP A 132 8.08 -6.16 21.44
N LEU A 133 8.09 -5.92 20.13
CA LEU A 133 6.88 -5.90 19.31
C LEU A 133 6.67 -7.22 18.56
N ALA A 134 7.61 -7.57 17.67
CA ALA A 134 7.58 -8.82 16.89
C ALA A 134 8.06 -10.06 17.69
N GLY A 135 8.20 -9.92 19.02
CA GLY A 135 8.64 -10.97 19.93
C GLY A 135 10.15 -11.19 20.05
N ILE A 136 10.95 -10.39 19.34
CA ILE A 136 12.38 -10.20 19.61
C ILE A 136 12.63 -8.74 20.01
N PRO A 137 13.66 -8.44 20.83
CA PRO A 137 14.01 -7.07 21.20
C PRO A 137 14.45 -6.23 19.99
N GLU A 138 13.95 -5.02 19.89
CA GLU A 138 14.31 -4.07 18.85
C GLU A 138 14.61 -2.67 19.40
N ILE A 139 15.43 -1.93 18.66
CA ILE A 139 15.89 -0.59 19.00
C ILE A 139 15.86 0.27 17.72
N ARG A 140 15.44 1.53 17.85
CA ARG A 140 15.54 2.53 16.79
C ARG A 140 16.81 3.35 16.98
N LEU A 141 17.74 3.22 16.04
CA LEU A 141 19.00 3.95 16.05
C LEU A 141 18.87 5.21 15.18
N PRO A 142 18.95 6.42 15.77
CA PRO A 142 19.11 7.65 15.00
C PRO A 142 20.54 7.72 14.47
N LEU A 143 20.69 7.77 13.15
CA LEU A 143 21.98 7.75 12.48
C LEU A 143 22.16 9.01 11.65
N SER A 144 23.32 9.65 11.80
CA SER A 144 23.72 10.73 10.92
C SER A 144 24.16 10.20 9.56
N ILE A 145 23.84 10.96 8.51
CA ILE A 145 24.27 10.68 7.13
C ILE A 145 24.90 11.93 6.57
N ARG A 146 26.18 11.86 6.21
CA ARG A 146 26.91 12.97 5.57
C ARG A 146 26.79 14.30 6.35
N GLY A 147 26.77 14.23 7.68
CA GLY A 147 26.70 15.41 8.55
C GLY A 147 25.29 15.93 8.86
N THR A 148 24.23 15.38 8.27
CA THR A 148 22.86 15.64 8.76
C THR A 148 22.56 14.64 9.88
N ASP A 149 22.37 15.16 11.09
CA ASP A 149 21.99 14.39 12.25
C ASP A 149 20.56 13.84 12.12
N GLU A 150 20.32 12.67 12.71
CA GLU A 150 19.02 11.96 12.71
C GLU A 150 18.38 11.77 11.33
N ALA A 151 19.19 11.64 10.28
CA ALA A 151 18.70 11.54 8.91
C ALA A 151 18.20 10.13 8.55
N GLU A 152 18.62 9.10 9.29
CA GLU A 152 18.14 7.72 9.18
C GLU A 152 17.73 7.21 10.57
N TYR A 153 16.49 6.73 10.69
CA TYR A 153 16.03 6.00 11.88
C TYR A 153 16.03 4.51 11.56
N ARG A 154 17.16 3.86 11.87
CA ARG A 154 17.37 2.46 11.55
C ARG A 154 16.76 1.56 12.61
N GLN A 155 15.90 0.64 12.18
CA GLN A 155 15.49 -0.49 13.01
C GLN A 155 16.68 -1.43 13.19
N TRP A 156 16.93 -1.82 14.43
CA TRP A 156 18.00 -2.74 14.77
C TRP A 156 17.47 -3.81 15.73
N PHE A 157 17.84 -5.05 15.47
CA PHE A 157 17.53 -6.19 16.31
C PHE A 157 18.85 -6.71 16.90
N PRO A 158 19.28 -6.22 18.07
CA PRO A 158 20.54 -6.62 18.66
C PRO A 158 20.59 -8.14 18.83
N ASP A 159 21.74 -8.76 18.56
CA ASP A 159 21.93 -10.17 18.89
C ASP A 159 21.96 -10.35 20.43
N PRO A 160 21.68 -11.57 20.93
CA PRO A 160 21.63 -11.84 22.36
C PRO A 160 22.88 -11.43 23.17
N ALA A 161 24.09 -11.60 22.64
CA ALA A 161 25.31 -11.19 23.34
C ALA A 161 25.43 -9.69 23.44
N THR A 162 25.27 -9.00 22.31
CA THR A 162 25.34 -7.53 22.28
C THR A 162 24.25 -6.92 23.16
N LEU A 163 23.04 -7.48 23.18
CA LEU A 163 21.97 -7.00 24.04
C LEU A 163 22.28 -7.15 25.53
N ALA A 164 22.81 -8.32 25.95
CA ALA A 164 23.19 -8.55 27.34
C ALA A 164 24.34 -7.62 27.76
N LEU A 165 25.33 -7.42 26.90
CA LEU A 165 26.43 -6.49 27.11
C LEU A 165 25.95 -5.04 27.18
N LEU A 166 25.03 -4.62 26.30
CA LEU A 166 24.49 -3.26 26.27
C LEU A 166 23.84 -2.89 27.62
N ILE A 167 23.12 -3.84 28.22
CA ILE A 167 22.47 -3.62 29.52
C ILE A 167 23.48 -3.61 30.66
N ARG A 168 24.42 -4.57 30.68
CA ARG A 168 25.39 -4.70 31.76
C ARG A 168 26.47 -3.62 31.77
N CYS A 169 26.84 -3.10 30.60
CA CYS A 169 27.86 -2.07 30.45
C CYS A 169 27.27 -0.65 30.44
N ALA A 170 25.95 -0.49 30.63
CA ALA A 170 25.28 0.81 30.51
C ALA A 170 25.84 1.87 31.48
N ASP A 171 26.16 1.47 32.70
CA ASP A 171 26.73 2.39 33.70
C ASP A 171 28.20 2.73 33.41
N ASP A 172 28.99 1.75 32.91
CA ASP A 172 30.36 1.96 32.46
C ASP A 172 30.42 2.97 31.29
N VAL A 173 29.53 2.80 30.31
CA VAL A 173 29.39 3.72 29.17
C VAL A 173 28.97 5.12 29.64
N ARG A 174 28.05 5.23 30.59
CA ARG A 174 27.62 6.53 31.14
C ARG A 174 28.76 7.22 31.88
N ALA A 175 29.51 6.49 32.71
CA ALA A 175 30.61 7.02 33.50
C ALA A 175 31.79 7.48 32.64
N ARG A 176 32.07 6.81 31.52
CA ARG A 176 33.21 7.12 30.63
C ARG A 176 32.80 7.76 29.30
N LYS A 177 31.58 8.28 29.17
CA LYS A 177 31.02 8.80 27.90
C LYS A 177 31.97 9.74 27.16
N GLU A 178 32.48 10.76 27.84
CA GLU A 178 33.39 11.75 27.23
C GLU A 178 34.68 11.11 26.73
N GLN A 179 35.25 10.16 27.48
CA GLN A 179 36.50 9.50 27.11
C GLN A 179 36.33 8.62 25.88
N VAL A 180 35.19 7.91 25.76
CA VAL A 180 34.87 7.04 24.63
C VAL A 180 34.51 7.87 23.38
N GLN A 181 33.91 9.05 23.55
CA GLN A 181 33.55 9.92 22.42
C GLN A 181 34.72 10.74 21.87
N ARG A 182 35.78 10.98 22.66
CA ARG A 182 37.03 11.59 22.16
C ARG A 182 37.61 10.82 20.97
N LYS A 183 38.32 11.54 20.10
CA LYS A 183 39.01 10.96 18.94
C LYS A 183 39.93 9.82 19.39
N GLY A 184 39.71 8.62 18.85
CA GLY A 184 40.47 7.42 19.20
C GLY A 184 40.01 6.69 20.48
N GLY A 185 39.10 7.25 21.28
CA GLY A 185 38.64 6.65 22.54
C GLY A 185 38.04 5.24 22.37
N LYS A 186 37.20 5.06 21.34
CA LYS A 186 36.64 3.74 20.99
C LYS A 186 37.69 2.69 20.68
N LEU A 187 38.70 3.08 19.88
CA LEU A 187 39.79 2.18 19.52
C LEU A 187 40.62 1.82 20.75
N ARG A 188 40.83 2.76 21.68
CA ARG A 188 41.51 2.50 22.96
C ARG A 188 40.77 1.45 23.79
N CYS A 189 39.45 1.58 23.96
CA CYS A 189 38.64 0.58 24.66
C CYS A 189 38.76 -0.80 23.98
N ILE A 190 38.66 -0.85 22.65
CA ILE A 190 38.79 -2.09 21.87
C ILE A 190 40.19 -2.70 22.04
N HIS A 191 41.27 -1.89 21.96
CA HIS A 191 42.63 -2.37 22.21
C HIS A 191 42.81 -2.88 23.63
N SER A 192 42.24 -2.21 24.64
CA SER A 192 42.28 -2.68 26.03
C SER A 192 41.68 -4.09 26.13
N PHE A 193 40.49 -4.29 25.54
CA PHE A 193 39.86 -5.60 25.49
C PHE A 193 40.67 -6.64 24.71
N LEU A 194 41.19 -6.30 23.52
CA LEU A 194 41.94 -7.24 22.69
C LEU A 194 43.24 -7.69 23.38
N ARG A 195 43.92 -6.80 24.12
CA ARG A 195 45.07 -7.17 24.97
C ARG A 195 44.65 -8.13 26.09
N ALA A 196 43.56 -7.83 26.78
CA ALA A 196 43.03 -8.70 27.84
C ALA A 196 42.62 -10.09 27.30
N ALA A 197 42.17 -10.16 26.05
CA ALA A 197 41.86 -11.40 25.34
C ALA A 197 43.11 -12.11 24.76
N GLY A 198 44.32 -11.62 25.04
CA GLY A 198 45.58 -12.27 24.66
C GLY A 198 46.07 -11.99 23.24
N MET A 199 45.57 -10.93 22.59
CA MET A 199 46.04 -10.53 21.25
C MET A 199 47.41 -9.83 21.33
N PRO A 200 48.41 -10.23 20.51
CA PRO A 200 49.72 -9.57 20.46
C PRO A 200 49.64 -8.11 20.04
N GLU A 201 50.49 -7.24 20.58
CA GLU A 201 50.46 -5.80 20.26
C GLU A 201 50.69 -5.49 18.78
N GLN A 202 51.54 -6.29 18.12
CA GLN A 202 51.84 -6.19 16.69
C GLN A 202 50.63 -6.49 15.78
N ASP A 203 49.67 -7.28 16.27
CA ASP A 203 48.49 -7.72 15.51
C ASP A 203 47.27 -6.81 15.77
N LEU A 204 47.39 -5.82 16.68
CA LEU A 204 46.31 -4.90 16.98
C LEU A 204 45.95 -4.03 15.76
N PRO A 205 44.65 -3.79 15.50
CA PRO A 205 44.22 -2.96 14.37
C PRO A 205 44.70 -1.52 14.54
N ARG A 206 45.25 -0.91 13.49
CA ARG A 206 45.85 0.44 13.54
C ARG A 206 44.80 1.53 13.71
N ASN A 207 43.63 1.31 13.13
CA ASN A 207 42.50 2.24 13.22
C ASN A 207 41.15 1.48 13.15
N LEU A 208 40.07 2.20 13.41
CA LEU A 208 38.72 1.61 13.42
C LEU A 208 38.28 1.13 12.03
N THR A 209 38.71 1.80 10.96
CA THR A 209 38.40 1.40 9.59
C THR A 209 39.02 0.04 9.26
N GLU A 210 40.28 -0.17 9.63
CA GLU A 210 40.96 -1.47 9.47
C GLU A 210 40.26 -2.56 10.28
N LEU A 211 39.90 -2.29 11.54
CA LEU A 211 39.14 -3.25 12.35
C LEU A 211 37.81 -3.64 11.66
N LEU A 212 37.03 -2.66 11.20
CA LEU A 212 35.77 -2.92 10.52
C LEU A 212 35.97 -3.69 9.21
N ASP A 213 37.05 -3.41 8.47
CA ASP A 213 37.40 -4.18 7.28
C ASP A 213 37.74 -5.64 7.62
N LEU A 214 38.52 -5.90 8.68
CA LEU A 214 38.84 -7.26 9.14
C LEU A 214 37.59 -8.04 9.53
N LEU A 215 36.64 -7.40 10.23
CA LEU A 215 35.35 -8.01 10.58
C LEU A 215 34.47 -8.24 9.34
N ARG A 216 34.48 -7.29 8.40
CA ARG A 216 33.69 -7.34 7.15
C ARG A 216 34.10 -8.54 6.29
N MET A 217 35.38 -8.86 6.23
CA MET A 217 35.88 -10.01 5.47
C MET A 217 35.13 -11.29 5.83
N GLN A 218 34.84 -11.50 7.12
CA GLN A 218 34.16 -12.69 7.64
C GLN A 218 32.67 -12.67 7.36
N MET A 219 32.03 -11.50 7.48
CA MET A 219 30.62 -11.33 7.09
C MET A 219 30.42 -11.59 5.60
N GLN A 220 31.33 -11.14 4.74
CA GLN A 220 31.26 -11.34 3.27
C GLN A 220 31.33 -12.79 2.83
N LEU A 221 31.88 -13.68 3.66
CA LEU A 221 31.93 -15.12 3.38
C LEU A 221 30.60 -15.82 3.71
N ARG A 222 29.74 -15.21 4.53
CA ARG A 222 28.53 -15.84 5.07
C ARG A 222 27.23 -15.15 4.69
N LEU A 223 27.28 -13.86 4.34
CA LEU A 223 26.12 -13.06 3.96
C LEU A 223 26.18 -12.62 2.50
N SER A 224 25.01 -12.35 1.95
CA SER A 224 24.92 -11.72 0.63
C SER A 224 25.52 -10.31 0.65
N GLN A 225 26.12 -9.90 -0.47
CA GLN A 225 26.76 -8.58 -0.56
C GLN A 225 25.79 -7.42 -0.29
N MET A 226 24.49 -7.63 -0.57
CA MET A 226 23.45 -6.66 -0.25
C MET A 226 23.37 -6.39 1.26
N LEU A 227 23.36 -7.44 2.08
CA LEU A 227 23.29 -7.32 3.54
C LEU A 227 24.59 -6.74 4.11
N VAL A 228 25.74 -7.14 3.57
CA VAL A 228 27.03 -6.53 3.95
C VAL A 228 27.04 -5.04 3.66
N ASN A 229 26.58 -4.63 2.47
CA ASN A 229 26.51 -3.22 2.11
C ASN A 229 25.54 -2.44 3.03
N PHE A 230 24.42 -3.06 3.40
CA PHE A 230 23.48 -2.50 4.38
C PHE A 230 24.11 -2.37 5.78
N ALA A 231 24.84 -3.38 6.25
CA ALA A 231 25.58 -3.33 7.51
C ALA A 231 26.59 -2.17 7.52
N CYS A 232 27.40 -2.06 6.45
CA CYS A 232 28.46 -1.06 6.31
C CYS A 232 27.95 0.34 5.88
N ARG A 233 26.65 0.49 5.59
CA ARG A 233 26.04 1.71 5.00
C ARG A 233 26.77 2.19 3.72
N GLN A 234 27.23 1.24 2.92
CA GLN A 234 27.95 1.48 1.67
C GLN A 234 27.04 1.32 0.45
N ALA A 235 27.24 2.16 -0.57
CA ALA A 235 26.50 2.21 -1.85
C ALA A 235 25.03 2.65 -1.78
N PHE A 236 24.28 2.29 -0.74
CA PHE A 236 22.90 2.72 -0.51
C PHE A 236 22.57 2.79 0.99
N VAL A 237 21.56 3.59 1.32
CA VAL A 237 20.89 3.62 2.62
C VAL A 237 19.47 3.10 2.40
N SER A 238 18.94 2.35 3.36
CA SER A 238 17.57 1.82 3.30
C SER A 238 16.79 2.38 4.47
N GLN A 239 15.70 3.08 4.20
CA GLN A 239 14.79 3.52 5.26
C GLN A 239 14.11 2.29 5.88
N SER A 240 14.08 2.22 7.20
CA SER A 240 13.39 1.14 7.92
C SER A 240 11.89 1.40 7.95
N ILE A 241 11.09 0.34 8.17
CA ILE A 241 9.65 0.50 8.39
C ILE A 241 9.43 1.46 9.56
N ARG A 242 8.50 2.40 9.37
CA ARG A 242 8.13 3.40 10.37
C ARG A 242 7.66 2.75 11.68
N PRO A 243 8.00 3.29 12.87
CA PRO A 243 7.53 2.76 14.15
C PRO A 243 6.01 2.60 14.23
N SER A 244 5.24 3.59 13.75
CA SER A 244 3.76 3.49 13.76
C SER A 244 3.29 2.32 12.90
N SER A 245 3.73 2.27 11.64
CA SER A 245 3.37 1.20 10.69
C SER A 245 3.80 -0.18 11.17
N TRP A 246 4.92 -0.28 11.90
CA TRP A 246 5.38 -1.52 12.49
C TRP A 246 4.54 -1.92 13.70
N GLY A 247 4.19 -0.98 14.58
CA GLY A 247 3.26 -1.19 15.69
C GLY A 247 1.90 -1.67 15.21
N ASP A 248 1.31 -0.97 14.25
CA ASP A 248 0.00 -1.25 13.66
C ASP A 248 -0.09 -2.68 13.11
N MET A 249 0.98 -3.19 12.47
CA MET A 249 1.05 -4.57 11.98
C MET A 249 0.85 -5.60 13.10
N PHE A 250 1.34 -5.33 14.31
CA PHE A 250 1.23 -6.22 15.47
C PHE A 250 0.13 -5.81 16.48
N GLY A 251 -0.70 -4.80 16.15
CA GLY A 251 -1.79 -4.36 17.02
C GLY A 251 -1.45 -3.28 18.04
N HIS A 252 -0.31 -2.62 17.90
CA HIS A 252 0.13 -1.56 18.82
C HIS A 252 -0.02 -0.18 18.16
N ALA A 253 -1.18 0.45 18.35
CA ALA A 253 -1.49 1.77 17.79
C ALA A 253 -0.80 2.95 18.52
N ASP A 254 -0.22 2.71 19.70
CA ASP A 254 0.36 3.77 20.54
C ASP A 254 1.76 4.23 20.10
N LEU A 255 2.33 3.63 19.03
CA LEU A 255 3.67 3.97 18.58
C LEU A 255 3.64 5.15 17.61
N GLU A 256 4.27 6.25 18.02
CA GLU A 256 4.39 7.44 17.21
C GLU A 256 5.67 7.45 16.36
N ASP A 257 5.56 8.05 15.18
CA ASP A 257 6.71 8.33 14.32
C ASP A 257 7.49 9.54 14.88
N PRO A 258 8.83 9.47 15.01
CA PRO A 258 9.64 10.62 15.41
C PRO A 258 9.41 11.85 14.51
N ALA A 259 9.14 13.01 15.13
CA ALA A 259 8.82 14.25 14.44
C ALA A 259 9.97 14.70 13.53
N GLY A 260 9.66 15.11 12.29
CA GLY A 260 10.66 15.58 11.32
C GLY A 260 11.54 14.49 10.70
N ALA A 261 11.48 13.24 11.17
CA ALA A 261 12.29 12.12 10.69
C ALA A 261 11.97 11.70 9.26
N TYR A 262 10.68 11.70 8.91
CA TYR A 262 10.19 11.09 7.67
C TYR A 262 9.60 12.09 6.67
N GLY A 263 9.71 13.40 6.95
CA GLY A 263 9.36 14.47 6.01
C GLY A 263 7.86 14.70 5.86
N ASP A 264 7.12 14.69 6.98
CA ASP A 264 5.66 14.88 7.02
C ASP A 264 5.19 16.33 6.73
N ASP A 265 6.04 17.17 6.09
CA ASP A 265 5.68 18.50 5.55
C ASP A 265 4.85 18.37 4.25
N ASN A 266 3.75 17.63 4.33
CA ASN A 266 2.63 17.72 3.39
C ASN A 266 1.48 18.54 4.01
N ARG A 267 1.79 19.53 4.86
CA ARG A 267 0.88 20.67 4.95
C ARG A 267 0.89 21.33 3.58
N SER A 268 -0.27 21.37 2.93
CA SER A 268 -0.48 22.10 1.69
C SER A 268 0.16 23.48 1.81
N ASP A 269 1.27 23.70 1.10
CA ASP A 269 1.93 25.00 1.00
C ASP A 269 0.92 26.01 0.45
N THR A 270 0.28 26.72 1.38
CA THR A 270 -0.38 28.01 1.17
C THR A 270 0.60 29.15 1.46
N ALA A 271 1.91 28.86 1.46
CA ALA A 271 2.93 29.89 1.43
C ALA A 271 2.84 30.58 0.07
N LYS A 272 2.49 31.87 0.07
CA LYS A 272 2.53 32.74 -1.12
C LYS A 272 3.89 32.54 -1.79
N ASP A 273 3.88 32.10 -3.05
CA ASP A 273 5.09 32.07 -3.88
C ASP A 273 5.70 33.48 -3.86
N PRO A 274 7.03 33.64 -3.76
CA PRO A 274 7.67 34.94 -3.88
C PRO A 274 7.25 35.60 -5.20
N ASP A 275 7.06 36.92 -5.20
CA ASP A 275 6.64 37.71 -6.35
C ASP A 275 7.55 37.40 -7.55
N ALA A 276 7.07 36.57 -8.48
CA ALA A 276 7.80 36.23 -9.68
C ALA A 276 7.74 37.43 -10.62
N PRO A 277 8.84 37.80 -11.32
CA PRO A 277 8.84 38.91 -12.27
C PRO A 277 7.74 38.74 -13.31
N ASP A 278 7.09 39.85 -13.70
CA ASP A 278 5.92 39.83 -14.59
C ASP A 278 6.19 39.09 -15.91
N TRP A 279 7.39 39.23 -16.47
CA TRP A 279 7.80 38.52 -17.69
C TRP A 279 7.86 36.99 -17.53
N VAL A 280 8.21 36.48 -16.33
CA VAL A 280 8.22 35.03 -16.04
C VAL A 280 6.79 34.51 -15.93
N LEU A 281 5.89 35.29 -15.33
CA LEU A 281 4.47 34.93 -15.20
C LEU A 281 3.79 34.88 -16.57
N GLU A 282 4.03 35.87 -17.41
CA GLU A 282 3.52 35.92 -18.78
C GLU A 282 4.06 34.77 -19.63
N LEU A 283 5.36 34.49 -19.55
CA LEU A 283 5.99 33.34 -20.21
C LEU A 283 5.37 32.01 -19.76
N CYS A 284 5.13 31.83 -18.46
CA CYS A 284 4.49 30.63 -17.92
C CYS A 284 3.04 30.46 -18.41
N GLN A 285 2.29 31.55 -18.60
CA GLN A 285 0.93 31.51 -19.14
C GLN A 285 0.93 31.07 -20.61
N ARG A 286 1.81 31.65 -21.43
CA ARG A 286 1.94 31.28 -22.86
C ARG A 286 2.39 29.83 -23.06
N ILE A 287 3.30 29.31 -22.23
CA ILE A 287 3.69 27.88 -22.25
C ILE A 287 2.50 26.96 -21.98
N ARG A 288 1.62 27.35 -21.04
CA ARG A 288 0.42 26.58 -20.73
C ARG A 288 -0.63 26.68 -21.85
N ALA A 289 -0.73 27.84 -22.50
CA ALA A 289 -1.64 28.09 -23.63
C ALA A 289 -1.16 27.44 -24.95
N GLY A 290 0.16 27.22 -25.11
CA GLY A 290 0.73 26.59 -26.32
C GLY A 290 1.06 27.57 -27.45
N GLU A 291 1.30 28.84 -27.13
CA GLU A 291 1.60 29.92 -28.08
C GLU A 291 3.12 30.08 -28.33
N SER A 292 3.49 30.56 -29.51
CA SER A 292 4.88 30.77 -29.97
C SER A 292 5.64 31.77 -29.10
N SER A 293 6.87 31.42 -28.71
CA SER A 293 7.71 32.12 -27.71
C SER A 293 8.49 33.32 -28.26
N GLU A 294 7.83 34.45 -28.53
CA GLU A 294 8.51 35.74 -28.68
C GLU A 294 7.84 36.79 -27.75
N ILE A 295 8.62 37.33 -26.81
CA ILE A 295 8.21 38.44 -25.93
C ILE A 295 9.09 39.65 -26.26
N PRO A 296 8.53 40.85 -26.51
CA PRO A 296 9.32 42.08 -26.55
C PRO A 296 9.66 42.51 -25.12
N LEU A 297 10.94 42.54 -24.75
CA LEU A 297 11.39 42.96 -23.42
C LEU A 297 11.91 44.41 -23.42
N GLN A 298 11.49 45.15 -22.39
CA GLN A 298 11.96 46.49 -22.08
C GLN A 298 13.13 46.37 -21.06
N THR A 299 14.30 46.93 -21.41
CA THR A 299 15.57 47.08 -20.65
C THR A 299 16.71 46.07 -20.96
N GLU A 300 17.91 46.58 -21.27
CA GLU A 300 19.04 45.87 -21.91
C GLU A 300 19.65 44.70 -21.10
N ALA A 301 19.74 44.78 -19.77
CA ALA A 301 20.35 43.70 -18.96
C ALA A 301 19.36 42.59 -18.54
N GLN A 302 18.06 42.89 -18.45
CA GLN A 302 17.00 41.90 -18.19
C GLN A 302 16.54 41.20 -19.48
N ALA A 303 16.74 41.84 -20.63
CA ALA A 303 16.47 41.26 -21.95
C ALA A 303 17.30 39.99 -22.20
N GLU A 304 18.59 39.99 -21.86
CA GLU A 304 19.47 38.85 -22.18
C GLU A 304 19.13 37.56 -21.40
N LEU A 305 18.92 37.65 -20.08
CA LEU A 305 18.52 36.47 -19.28
C LEU A 305 17.14 35.96 -19.70
N ALA A 306 16.21 36.86 -19.99
CA ALA A 306 14.88 36.49 -20.41
C ALA A 306 14.87 35.85 -21.81
N ASP A 307 15.72 36.31 -22.73
CA ASP A 307 15.96 35.70 -24.05
C ASP A 307 16.62 34.32 -23.90
N LEU A 308 17.57 34.16 -22.98
CA LEU A 308 18.20 32.88 -22.67
C LEU A 308 17.20 31.86 -22.10
N VAL A 309 16.35 32.29 -21.16
CA VAL A 309 15.30 31.44 -20.58
C VAL A 309 14.24 31.10 -21.62
N GLN A 310 13.87 32.02 -22.52
CA GLN A 310 12.99 31.75 -23.64
C GLN A 310 13.60 30.75 -24.64
N GLY A 311 14.86 30.96 -25.03
CA GLY A 311 15.60 30.06 -25.90
C GLY A 311 15.73 28.66 -25.31
N TRP A 312 15.97 28.56 -23.99
CA TRP A 312 15.96 27.29 -23.26
C TRP A 312 14.59 26.60 -23.27
N ILE A 313 13.51 27.35 -23.06
CA ILE A 313 12.15 26.80 -23.08
C ILE A 313 11.77 26.31 -24.48
N ALA A 314 12.09 27.07 -25.53
CA ALA A 314 11.91 26.65 -26.91
C ALA A 314 12.72 25.38 -27.22
N PHE A 315 13.95 25.30 -26.71
CA PHE A 315 14.78 24.10 -26.79
C PHE A 315 14.12 22.88 -26.13
N MET A 316 13.54 23.04 -24.93
CA MET A 316 12.81 21.97 -24.23
C MET A 316 11.51 21.58 -24.93
N LEU A 317 10.77 22.54 -25.49
CA LEU A 317 9.51 22.29 -26.21
C LEU A 317 9.72 21.52 -27.53
N ASN A 318 10.90 21.64 -28.13
CA ASN A 318 11.32 20.87 -29.32
C ASN A 318 11.84 19.46 -28.98
N GLY A 319 11.61 18.96 -27.76
CA GLY A 319 11.98 17.61 -27.34
C GLY A 319 13.44 17.43 -26.90
N ALA A 320 14.20 18.52 -26.80
CA ALA A 320 15.59 18.46 -26.36
C ALA A 320 15.69 18.63 -24.83
N SER A 321 15.74 17.51 -24.12
CA SER A 321 15.95 17.45 -22.66
C SER A 321 17.31 16.82 -22.33
N ALA A 322 17.89 17.22 -21.20
CA ALA A 322 19.04 16.57 -20.57
C ALA A 322 18.75 15.11 -20.20
N TYR A 323 17.51 14.79 -19.84
CA TYR A 323 17.05 13.46 -19.43
C TYR A 323 16.63 12.56 -20.61
N GLY A 324 16.68 13.06 -21.85
CA GLY A 324 16.45 12.28 -23.07
C GLY A 324 14.99 11.88 -23.32
N HIS A 325 14.03 12.57 -22.70
CA HIS A 325 12.59 12.38 -22.94
C HIS A 325 11.88 13.73 -23.05
N ASP A 326 10.74 13.77 -23.75
CA ASP A 326 9.91 14.97 -23.82
C ASP A 326 9.36 15.32 -22.43
N ILE A 327 9.44 16.60 -22.07
CA ILE A 327 8.95 17.12 -20.79
C ILE A 327 7.61 17.81 -21.03
N GLY A 328 6.61 17.51 -20.21
CA GLY A 328 5.28 18.12 -20.35
C GLY A 328 5.30 19.63 -20.08
N ARG A 329 4.47 20.40 -20.80
CA ARG A 329 4.36 21.87 -20.70
C ARG A 329 4.16 22.39 -19.28
N SER A 330 3.37 21.68 -18.47
CA SER A 330 3.16 22.03 -17.05
C SER A 330 4.43 21.93 -16.19
N THR A 331 5.33 21.01 -16.54
CA THR A 331 6.62 20.84 -15.88
C THR A 331 7.62 21.90 -16.34
N ILE A 332 7.64 22.21 -17.64
CA ILE A 332 8.47 23.30 -18.20
C ILE A 332 8.09 24.64 -17.56
N ALA A 333 6.79 24.96 -17.48
CA ALA A 333 6.32 26.17 -16.80
C ALA A 333 6.72 26.20 -15.32
N ARG A 334 6.69 25.06 -14.62
CA ARG A 334 7.14 24.97 -13.23
C ARG A 334 8.65 25.20 -13.09
N TYR A 335 9.46 24.72 -14.04
CA TYR A 335 10.90 24.96 -14.04
C TYR A 335 11.23 26.42 -14.31
N ALA A 336 10.59 27.04 -15.30
CA ALA A 336 10.75 28.46 -15.60
C ALA A 336 10.37 29.34 -14.39
N ARG A 337 9.26 29.02 -13.72
CA ARG A 337 8.78 29.77 -12.53
C ARG A 337 9.77 29.76 -11.37
N LEU A 338 10.55 28.68 -11.20
CA LEU A 338 11.52 28.58 -10.11
C LEU A 338 12.91 29.09 -10.52
N LEU A 339 13.33 28.84 -11.77
CA LEU A 339 14.65 29.21 -12.25
C LEU A 339 14.77 30.72 -12.50
N GLY A 340 13.76 31.33 -13.13
CA GLY A 340 13.79 32.75 -13.52
C GLY A 340 14.05 33.69 -12.35
N PRO A 341 13.19 33.72 -11.31
CA PRO A 341 13.39 34.58 -10.15
C PRO A 341 14.70 34.28 -9.40
N ALA A 342 15.09 32.99 -9.33
CA ALA A 342 16.30 32.58 -8.64
C ALA A 342 17.57 33.07 -9.31
N LEU A 343 17.63 33.09 -10.65
CA LEU A 343 18.79 33.64 -11.38
C LEU A 343 18.79 35.17 -11.40
N VAL A 344 17.62 35.81 -11.56
CA VAL A 344 17.51 37.28 -11.51
C VAL A 344 18.04 37.82 -10.19
N SER A 345 17.69 37.19 -9.07
CA SER A 345 18.13 37.62 -7.74
C SER A 345 19.63 37.43 -7.48
N GLN A 346 20.30 36.52 -8.18
CA GLN A 346 21.69 36.14 -7.89
C GLN A 346 22.70 36.71 -8.89
N LEU A 347 22.25 37.08 -10.10
CA LEU A 347 23.10 37.65 -11.14
C LEU A 347 23.26 39.18 -11.02
N ASP A 348 22.38 39.88 -10.30
CA ASP A 348 22.43 41.34 -10.06
C ASP A 348 22.77 42.19 -11.30
N GLY A 349 22.26 41.80 -12.47
CA GLY A 349 22.49 42.50 -13.74
C GLY A 349 23.75 42.07 -14.52
N ALA A 350 24.55 41.12 -14.02
CA ALA A 350 25.68 40.55 -14.73
C ALA A 350 25.23 39.55 -15.82
N SER A 351 25.88 39.58 -16.98
CA SER A 351 25.63 38.62 -18.06
C SER A 351 26.17 37.23 -17.69
N ILE A 352 25.40 36.18 -17.99
CA ILE A 352 25.85 34.79 -17.83
C ILE A 352 27.09 34.50 -18.69
N PHE A 353 27.26 35.22 -19.81
CA PHE A 353 28.41 35.05 -20.72
C PHE A 353 29.70 35.70 -20.23
N GLU A 354 29.59 36.63 -19.28
CA GLU A 354 30.74 37.31 -18.67
C GLU A 354 31.25 36.57 -17.41
N LEU A 355 30.49 35.58 -16.92
CA LEU A 355 30.85 34.78 -15.76
C LEU A 355 31.76 33.61 -16.13
N GLU A 356 32.87 33.46 -15.41
CA GLU A 356 33.67 32.24 -15.44
C GLU A 356 32.87 31.04 -14.92
N THR A 357 33.25 29.83 -15.34
CA THR A 357 32.50 28.60 -15.03
C THR A 357 32.36 28.38 -13.52
N ASP A 358 33.42 28.65 -12.74
CA ASP A 358 33.41 28.51 -11.29
C ASP A 358 32.51 29.55 -10.61
N ALA A 359 32.39 30.76 -11.19
CA ALA A 359 31.50 31.80 -10.69
C ALA A 359 30.02 31.46 -10.98
N LEU A 360 29.73 30.87 -12.14
CA LEU A 360 28.38 30.36 -12.47
C LEU A 360 27.98 29.20 -11.56
N GLU A 361 28.94 28.35 -11.19
CA GLU A 361 28.74 27.28 -10.22
C GLU A 361 28.30 27.81 -8.85
N ILE A 362 28.96 28.87 -8.35
CA ILE A 362 28.60 29.56 -7.10
C ILE A 362 27.18 30.14 -7.17
N VAL A 363 26.81 30.77 -8.29
CA VAL A 363 25.45 31.30 -8.51
C VAL A 363 24.39 30.21 -8.39
N TYR A 364 24.65 29.01 -8.91
CA TYR A 364 23.73 27.87 -8.77
C TYR A 364 23.65 27.35 -7.32
N GLU A 365 24.76 27.32 -6.59
CA GLU A 365 24.77 26.92 -5.18
C GLU A 365 23.97 27.90 -4.32
N SER A 366 24.22 29.21 -4.47
CA SER A 366 23.50 30.27 -3.75
C SER A 366 22.01 30.28 -4.09
N ALA A 367 21.63 30.07 -5.37
CA ALA A 367 20.24 29.96 -5.79
C ALA A 367 19.50 28.77 -5.14
N LEU A 368 20.21 27.66 -4.91
CA LEU A 368 19.66 26.47 -4.24
C LEU A 368 19.56 26.63 -2.72
N GLU A 369 20.48 27.37 -2.10
CA GLU A 369 20.47 27.68 -0.67
C GLU A 369 19.37 28.67 -0.30
N ALA A 370 19.03 29.59 -1.20
CA ALA A 370 17.96 30.57 -0.99
C ALA A 370 16.53 29.97 -0.99
N GLN A 371 16.34 28.68 -1.30
CA GLN A 371 15.01 28.07 -1.38
C GLN A 371 14.46 27.67 -0.01
N SER A 372 13.24 28.10 0.30
CA SER A 372 12.60 27.87 1.61
C SER A 372 12.18 26.41 1.88
N THR A 373 12.03 25.57 0.85
CA THR A 373 11.62 24.17 1.02
C THR A 373 12.47 23.21 0.17
N ASP A 374 12.71 22.01 0.71
CA ASP A 374 13.42 20.92 0.02
C ASP A 374 12.76 20.52 -1.31
N GLY A 375 11.43 20.63 -1.40
CA GLY A 375 10.67 20.38 -2.61
C GLY A 375 10.97 21.39 -3.72
N LYS A 376 11.00 22.70 -3.38
CA LYS A 376 11.38 23.77 -4.30
C LYS A 376 12.86 23.66 -4.68
N ARG A 377 13.76 23.42 -3.71
CA ARG A 377 15.20 23.18 -3.94
C ARG A 377 15.45 22.03 -4.92
N ARG A 378 14.80 20.88 -4.75
CA ARG A 378 14.94 19.72 -5.67
C ARG A 378 14.41 20.01 -7.08
N THR A 379 13.33 20.79 -7.17
CA THR A 379 12.73 21.16 -8.45
C THR A 379 13.60 22.17 -9.18
N LEU A 380 14.15 23.15 -8.45
CA LEU A 380 15.13 24.11 -8.95
C LEU A 380 16.42 23.42 -9.40
N ALA A 381 16.94 22.46 -8.64
CA ALA A 381 18.14 21.72 -9.03
C ALA A 381 17.97 21.01 -10.40
N LYS A 382 16.79 20.42 -10.64
CA LYS A 382 16.47 19.83 -11.96
C LYS A 382 16.35 20.88 -13.06
N ALA A 383 15.75 22.04 -12.74
CA ALA A 383 15.65 23.14 -13.68
C ALA A 383 17.03 23.69 -14.05
N ILE A 384 17.93 23.88 -13.08
CA ILE A 384 19.32 24.33 -13.31
C ILE A 384 20.06 23.31 -14.17
N HIS A 385 19.90 22.00 -13.93
CA HIS A 385 20.56 20.98 -14.74
C HIS A 385 20.12 21.03 -16.21
N GLU A 386 18.81 21.17 -16.46
CA GLU A 386 18.26 21.30 -17.80
C GLU A 386 18.72 22.59 -18.48
N PHE A 387 18.71 23.71 -17.76
CA PHE A 387 19.17 25.01 -18.25
C PHE A 387 20.66 25.00 -18.61
N HIS A 388 21.50 24.43 -17.73
CA HIS A 388 22.92 24.35 -18.00
C HIS A 388 23.25 23.37 -19.14
N THR A 389 22.45 22.31 -19.32
CA THR A 389 22.58 21.43 -20.50
C THR A 389 22.26 22.17 -21.79
N PHE A 390 21.31 23.11 -21.77
CA PHE A 390 21.05 24.00 -22.89
C PHE A 390 22.25 24.93 -23.17
N LEU A 391 22.86 25.51 -22.14
CA LEU A 391 24.09 26.32 -22.30
C LEU A 391 25.24 25.50 -22.90
N GLN A 392 25.43 24.26 -22.44
CA GLN A 392 26.42 23.35 -22.98
C GLN A 392 26.19 23.06 -24.47
N ARG A 393 24.95 22.73 -24.85
CA ARG A 393 24.63 22.30 -26.22
C ARG A 393 24.58 23.45 -27.22
N ARG A 394 24.10 24.62 -26.82
CA ARG A 394 23.87 25.76 -27.72
C ARG A 394 25.02 26.76 -27.74
N TYR A 395 25.75 26.88 -26.62
CA TYR A 395 26.81 27.87 -26.41
C TYR A 395 28.15 27.25 -25.96
N SER A 396 28.27 25.92 -26.01
CA SER A 396 29.54 25.19 -25.76
C SER A 396 30.17 25.37 -24.38
N TYR A 397 29.36 25.64 -23.36
CA TYR A 397 29.82 25.70 -21.97
C TYR A 397 30.40 24.36 -21.47
N PRO A 398 31.42 24.38 -20.58
CA PRO A 398 31.92 23.17 -19.93
C PRO A 398 30.83 22.45 -19.13
N PRO A 399 30.83 21.10 -19.06
CA PRO A 399 29.85 20.37 -18.28
C PRO A 399 30.06 20.55 -16.77
N ILE A 400 29.01 20.96 -16.05
CA ILE A 400 29.00 20.93 -14.58
C ILE A 400 28.68 19.53 -14.03
N SER A 401 29.21 19.21 -12.85
CA SER A 401 28.88 17.97 -12.14
C SER A 401 27.49 18.06 -11.48
N PRO A 402 26.46 17.31 -11.93
CA PRO A 402 25.11 17.38 -11.36
C PRO A 402 25.02 16.89 -9.91
N TYR A 403 26.00 16.08 -9.50
CA TYR A 403 26.05 15.44 -8.18
C TYR A 403 26.85 16.27 -7.16
N SER A 404 27.94 16.90 -7.60
CA SER A 404 28.79 17.73 -6.75
C SER A 404 28.18 19.09 -6.51
N LEU A 405 27.64 19.73 -7.56
CA LEU A 405 27.18 21.11 -7.51
C LEU A 405 25.69 21.21 -7.13
N LEU A 406 24.80 20.62 -7.93
CA LEU A 406 23.35 20.83 -7.81
C LEU A 406 22.72 20.06 -6.65
N GLY A 407 23.52 19.26 -5.94
CA GLY A 407 23.04 18.38 -4.89
C GLY A 407 21.90 17.47 -5.33
N ILE A 408 21.79 17.16 -6.63
CA ILE A 408 20.79 16.23 -7.18
C ILE A 408 21.17 14.84 -6.67
N GLY A 409 20.59 14.48 -5.53
CA GLY A 409 20.96 13.29 -4.76
C GLY A 409 21.92 13.53 -3.57
N LYS A 410 22.24 14.78 -3.20
CA LYS A 410 22.95 15.11 -1.94
C LYS A 410 22.00 15.12 -0.73
N GLY A 411 20.76 15.60 -0.88
CA GLY A 411 19.73 15.44 0.14
C GLY A 411 19.18 14.02 0.15
N MET A 412 19.07 13.39 1.33
CA MET A 412 18.34 12.13 1.44
C MET A 412 16.91 12.34 0.98
N THR A 413 16.46 11.50 0.05
CA THR A 413 15.03 11.43 -0.22
C THR A 413 14.40 10.83 1.03
N ARG A 414 13.76 11.65 1.87
CA ARG A 414 12.87 11.15 2.92
C ARG A 414 11.76 10.37 2.22
N VAL A 415 11.63 9.10 2.55
CA VAL A 415 10.72 8.14 1.91
C VAL A 415 9.69 7.75 2.96
N ASP A 416 8.41 7.80 2.59
CA ASP A 416 7.35 7.31 3.44
C ASP A 416 7.36 5.78 3.49
N ALA A 417 7.99 5.21 4.52
CA ALA A 417 8.24 3.78 4.67
C ALA A 417 7.07 3.04 5.38
N ARG A 418 5.83 3.39 5.02
CA ARG A 418 4.62 2.68 5.50
C ARG A 418 4.29 1.52 4.57
N ILE A 419 3.96 0.37 5.16
CA ILE A 419 3.59 -0.85 4.43
C ILE A 419 2.37 -1.51 5.09
N LEU A 420 1.69 -2.36 4.33
CA LEU A 420 0.61 -3.22 4.81
C LEU A 420 1.12 -4.65 4.88
N SER A 421 0.78 -5.41 5.93
CA SER A 421 1.01 -6.86 5.99
C SER A 421 0.03 -7.63 5.10
N GLU A 422 0.28 -8.93 4.88
CA GLU A 422 -0.68 -9.78 4.17
C GLU A 422 -2.00 -9.88 4.95
N ASP A 423 -1.94 -9.97 6.27
CA ASP A 423 -3.11 -10.02 7.15
C ASP A 423 -3.97 -8.76 6.99
N GLN A 424 -3.34 -7.58 7.01
CA GLN A 424 -4.02 -6.32 6.73
C GLN A 424 -4.56 -6.27 5.30
N TYR A 425 -3.81 -6.73 4.30
CA TYR A 425 -4.27 -6.79 2.91
C TYR A 425 -5.54 -7.65 2.75
N GLN A 426 -5.58 -8.83 3.37
CA GLN A 426 -6.76 -9.70 3.37
C GLN A 426 -7.95 -9.04 4.08
N SER A 427 -7.72 -8.35 5.21
CA SER A 427 -8.75 -7.56 5.87
C SER A 427 -9.26 -6.40 5.00
N VAL A 428 -8.40 -5.74 4.22
CA VAL A 428 -8.85 -4.70 3.26
C VAL A 428 -9.69 -5.31 2.12
N LEU A 429 -9.32 -6.49 1.60
CA LEU A 429 -10.13 -7.19 0.59
C LEU A 429 -11.55 -7.52 1.08
N GLN A 430 -11.65 -7.91 2.36
CA GLN A 430 -12.93 -8.15 3.03
C GLN A 430 -13.70 -6.86 3.23
N ALA A 431 -13.07 -5.81 3.78
CA ALA A 431 -13.69 -4.51 4.03
C ALA A 431 -14.21 -3.81 2.76
N LEU A 432 -13.56 -4.03 1.60
CA LEU A 432 -14.07 -3.55 0.32
C LEU A 432 -15.43 -4.14 -0.07
N GLY A 433 -15.82 -5.28 0.52
CA GLY A 433 -17.12 -5.91 0.32
C GLY A 433 -18.30 -5.14 0.92
N THR A 434 -18.06 -4.31 1.94
CA THR A 434 -19.07 -3.59 2.74
C THR A 434 -18.84 -2.07 2.78
N CYS A 435 -18.02 -1.54 1.87
CA CYS A 435 -17.57 -0.15 1.91
C CYS A 435 -18.55 0.87 1.27
N GLY A 436 -19.69 0.42 0.76
CA GLY A 436 -20.70 1.27 0.12
C GLY A 436 -20.56 1.38 -1.40
N LEU A 437 -19.55 0.76 -2.02
CA LEU A 437 -19.37 0.76 -3.49
C LEU A 437 -20.43 -0.11 -4.19
N GLU A 438 -20.83 -1.20 -3.55
CA GLU A 438 -21.86 -2.15 -3.98
C GLU A 438 -23.22 -1.48 -4.19
N LEU A 439 -23.52 -0.43 -3.41
CA LEU A 439 -24.73 0.38 -3.53
C LEU A 439 -24.81 1.13 -4.87
N ARG A 440 -23.65 1.42 -5.49
CA ARG A 440 -23.59 1.98 -6.85
C ARG A 440 -23.62 0.87 -7.88
N THR A 441 -22.69 -0.08 -7.75
CA THR A 441 -22.68 -1.32 -8.52
C THR A 441 -21.72 -2.32 -7.89
N PRO A 442 -22.11 -3.60 -7.75
CA PRO A 442 -21.21 -4.67 -7.32
C PRO A 442 -19.92 -4.79 -8.14
N GLN A 443 -19.96 -4.40 -9.41
CA GLN A 443 -18.78 -4.39 -10.27
C GLN A 443 -17.69 -3.43 -9.80
N LEU A 444 -18.06 -2.32 -9.12
CA LEU A 444 -17.06 -1.40 -8.54
C LEU A 444 -16.31 -2.05 -7.38
N VAL A 445 -16.95 -2.94 -6.62
CA VAL A 445 -16.25 -3.70 -5.57
C VAL A 445 -15.26 -4.68 -6.19
N THR A 446 -15.67 -5.42 -7.22
CA THR A 446 -14.76 -6.32 -7.96
C THR A 446 -13.58 -5.54 -8.53
N ALA A 447 -13.85 -4.38 -9.15
CA ALA A 447 -12.80 -3.50 -9.65
C ALA A 447 -11.90 -2.97 -8.52
N ALA A 448 -12.44 -2.58 -7.36
CA ALA A 448 -11.63 -2.12 -6.23
C ALA A 448 -10.74 -3.22 -5.66
N ARG A 449 -11.26 -4.46 -5.53
CA ARG A 449 -10.50 -5.64 -5.12
C ARG A 449 -9.37 -5.94 -6.11
N LEU A 450 -9.66 -5.97 -7.41
CA LEU A 450 -8.64 -6.14 -8.44
C LEU A 450 -7.60 -5.00 -8.43
N PHE A 451 -8.03 -3.76 -8.21
CA PHE A 451 -7.13 -2.62 -8.15
C PHE A 451 -6.18 -2.68 -6.94
N LEU A 452 -6.67 -3.17 -5.79
CA LEU A 452 -5.87 -3.48 -4.61
C LEU A 452 -4.88 -4.62 -4.90
N ILE A 453 -5.34 -5.74 -5.49
CA ILE A 453 -4.51 -6.90 -5.87
C ILE A 453 -3.35 -6.44 -6.78
N LEU A 454 -3.65 -5.67 -7.84
CA LEU A 454 -2.65 -5.16 -8.77
C LEU A 454 -1.65 -4.21 -8.09
N GLY A 455 -2.08 -3.44 -7.08
CA GLY A 455 -1.20 -2.58 -6.30
C GLY A 455 -0.30 -3.38 -5.35
N PHE A 456 -0.86 -4.35 -4.62
CA PHE A 456 -0.17 -5.08 -3.55
C PHE A 456 0.70 -6.24 -4.07
N ARG A 457 0.21 -7.02 -5.03
CA ARG A 457 0.94 -8.16 -5.62
C ARG A 457 1.91 -7.75 -6.71
N LEU A 458 1.48 -6.86 -7.60
CA LEU A 458 2.25 -6.49 -8.80
C LEU A 458 2.94 -5.12 -8.68
N GLY A 459 2.65 -4.36 -7.62
CA GLY A 459 3.27 -3.05 -7.39
C GLY A 459 2.90 -2.03 -8.46
N LEU A 460 1.77 -2.17 -9.16
CA LEU A 460 1.40 -1.25 -10.23
C LEU A 460 1.15 0.16 -9.67
N ARG A 461 1.56 1.17 -10.43
CA ARG A 461 1.16 2.56 -10.11
C ARG A 461 -0.34 2.74 -10.40
N ARG A 462 -0.99 3.72 -9.75
CA ARG A 462 -2.42 4.02 -9.95
C ARG A 462 -2.84 4.07 -11.43
N ASN A 463 -2.07 4.82 -12.24
CA ASN A 463 -2.34 4.98 -13.68
C ASN A 463 -1.91 3.75 -14.48
N GLU A 464 -0.96 2.96 -13.97
CA GLU A 464 -0.58 1.70 -14.60
C GLU A 464 -1.71 0.69 -14.50
N ALA A 465 -2.40 0.62 -13.35
CA ALA A 465 -3.50 -0.32 -13.12
C ALA A 465 -4.84 0.15 -13.74
N LEU A 466 -5.28 1.40 -13.53
CA LEU A 466 -6.59 1.86 -14.05
C LEU A 466 -6.68 1.88 -15.57
N LYS A 467 -5.55 2.13 -16.25
CA LYS A 467 -5.50 2.27 -17.71
C LYS A 467 -4.92 1.03 -18.39
N LEU A 468 -5.10 -0.15 -17.81
CA LEU A 468 -4.83 -1.42 -18.50
C LEU A 468 -5.86 -1.62 -19.59
N ARG A 469 -5.42 -2.07 -20.76
CA ARG A 469 -6.31 -2.43 -21.88
C ARG A 469 -6.58 -3.92 -21.90
N LEU A 470 -7.67 -4.34 -22.54
CA LEU A 470 -7.97 -5.76 -22.74
C LEU A 470 -6.82 -6.47 -23.47
N CYS A 471 -6.23 -5.82 -24.48
CA CYS A 471 -5.09 -6.35 -25.22
C CYS A 471 -3.78 -6.45 -24.42
N ASP A 472 -3.72 -5.96 -23.19
CA ASP A 472 -2.54 -6.07 -22.32
C ASP A 472 -2.56 -7.35 -21.49
N LEU A 473 -3.71 -8.01 -21.32
CA LEU A 473 -3.82 -9.30 -20.64
C LEU A 473 -3.79 -10.44 -21.66
N HIS A 474 -2.79 -11.31 -21.54
CA HIS A 474 -2.60 -12.44 -22.44
C HIS A 474 -2.93 -13.75 -21.72
N LEU A 475 -4.03 -14.36 -22.12
CA LEU A 475 -4.39 -15.72 -21.72
C LEU A 475 -3.85 -16.75 -22.74
N PRO A 476 -3.64 -18.00 -22.31
CA PRO A 476 -3.23 -19.08 -23.20
C PRO A 476 -4.35 -19.56 -24.15
N GLU A 477 -5.57 -19.07 -23.95
CA GLU A 477 -6.74 -19.41 -24.77
C GLU A 477 -6.67 -18.69 -26.12
N LEU A 478 -6.85 -19.46 -27.20
CA LEU A 478 -6.97 -18.91 -28.54
C LEU A 478 -8.42 -18.53 -28.82
N ALA A 479 -8.63 -17.42 -29.53
CA ALA A 479 -9.95 -17.06 -30.04
C ALA A 479 -10.57 -18.21 -30.84
N THR A 480 -11.89 -18.39 -30.75
CA THR A 480 -12.63 -19.52 -31.34
C THR A 480 -12.33 -19.68 -32.83
N GLU A 481 -12.25 -18.57 -33.56
CA GLU A 481 -11.90 -18.54 -34.99
C GLU A 481 -10.46 -19.00 -35.27
N ALA A 482 -9.50 -18.59 -34.44
CA ALA A 482 -8.11 -19.01 -34.57
C ALA A 482 -7.97 -20.51 -34.26
N SER A 483 -8.66 -20.99 -33.23
CA SER A 483 -8.73 -22.42 -32.90
C SER A 483 -9.35 -23.23 -34.05
N ALA A 484 -10.45 -22.76 -34.65
CA ALA A 484 -11.09 -23.42 -35.79
C ALA A 484 -10.18 -23.47 -37.03
N ARG A 485 -9.45 -22.37 -37.31
CA ARG A 485 -8.46 -22.32 -38.39
C ARG A 485 -7.30 -23.29 -38.18
N ILE A 486 -6.81 -23.42 -36.95
CA ILE A 486 -5.73 -24.36 -36.61
C ILE A 486 -6.21 -25.80 -36.74
N GLN A 487 -7.42 -26.11 -36.25
CA GLN A 487 -8.02 -27.44 -36.39
C GLN A 487 -8.19 -27.83 -37.87
N LYS A 488 -8.60 -26.88 -38.72
CA LYS A 488 -8.72 -27.11 -40.17
C LYS A 488 -7.37 -27.40 -40.84
N ARG A 489 -6.27 -26.81 -40.36
CA ARG A 489 -4.91 -27.06 -40.86
C ARG A 489 -4.28 -28.34 -40.30
N HIS A 490 -4.72 -28.79 -39.12
CA HIS A 490 -4.18 -29.94 -38.42
C HIS A 490 -5.30 -30.88 -37.95
N PRO A 491 -6.00 -31.55 -38.88
CA PRO A 491 -7.17 -32.39 -38.54
C PRO A 491 -6.83 -33.56 -37.61
N ASN A 492 -5.57 -34.01 -37.60
CA ASN A 492 -5.09 -35.12 -36.79
C ASN A 492 -4.71 -34.71 -35.35
N MET A 493 -4.73 -33.42 -35.02
CA MET A 493 -4.43 -32.95 -33.65
C MET A 493 -5.71 -32.97 -32.79
N ARG A 494 -5.62 -33.62 -31.64
CA ARG A 494 -6.70 -33.68 -30.65
C ARG A 494 -6.80 -32.35 -29.89
N LYS A 495 -8.01 -31.80 -29.77
CA LYS A 495 -8.29 -30.68 -28.86
C LYS A 495 -8.29 -31.22 -27.42
N LEU A 496 -7.50 -30.60 -26.56
CA LEU A 496 -7.46 -30.93 -25.13
C LEU A 496 -8.77 -30.53 -24.45
N SER A 497 -9.20 -31.32 -23.46
CA SER A 497 -10.34 -30.95 -22.61
C SER A 497 -9.98 -29.74 -21.72
N SER A 498 -10.99 -29.08 -21.14
CA SER A 498 -10.77 -27.99 -20.20
C SER A 498 -9.97 -28.43 -18.97
N GLU A 499 -10.17 -29.66 -18.51
CA GLU A 499 -9.42 -30.26 -17.39
C GLU A 499 -7.95 -30.50 -17.76
N GLU A 500 -7.69 -31.00 -18.96
CA GLU A 500 -6.33 -31.21 -19.47
C GLU A 500 -5.59 -29.88 -19.66
N LEU A 501 -6.28 -28.85 -20.16
CA LEU A 501 -5.73 -27.49 -20.29
C LEU A 501 -5.45 -26.85 -18.92
N ALA A 502 -6.34 -27.07 -17.94
CA ALA A 502 -6.13 -26.61 -16.57
C ALA A 502 -4.89 -27.28 -15.95
N GLY A 503 -4.71 -28.59 -16.19
CA GLY A 503 -3.53 -29.34 -15.72
C GLY A 503 -2.20 -28.94 -16.38
N LEU A 504 -2.23 -28.25 -17.53
CA LEU A 504 -1.01 -27.77 -18.21
C LEU A 504 -0.43 -26.47 -17.62
N GLU A 505 -1.14 -25.80 -16.71
CA GLU A 505 -0.70 -24.57 -16.04
C GLU A 505 -0.12 -23.51 -17.00
N LEU A 506 -0.75 -23.34 -18.16
CA LEU A 506 -0.24 -22.48 -19.23
C LEU A 506 -0.05 -21.02 -18.75
N PRO A 507 0.96 -20.29 -19.27
CA PRO A 507 1.31 -18.97 -18.78
C PRO A 507 0.20 -17.95 -19.03
N VAL A 508 -0.07 -17.13 -18.02
CA VAL A 508 -0.94 -15.94 -18.10
C VAL A 508 -0.07 -14.73 -17.81
N ASP A 509 -0.07 -13.76 -18.72
CA ASP A 509 0.85 -12.63 -18.66
C ASP A 509 0.14 -11.29 -18.78
N LEU A 510 0.58 -10.33 -17.98
CA LEU A 510 0.17 -8.93 -18.09
C LEU A 510 1.29 -8.09 -18.68
N LEU A 511 0.99 -7.37 -19.75
CA LEU A 511 1.92 -6.46 -20.42
C LEU A 511 1.72 -5.03 -19.92
N ILE A 512 2.77 -4.43 -19.37
CA ILE A 512 2.79 -3.01 -19.01
C ILE A 512 3.55 -2.26 -20.10
N ARG A 513 2.86 -1.44 -20.89
CA ARG A 513 3.41 -0.67 -22.03
C ARG A 513 2.77 0.70 -22.17
N PRO A 514 3.48 1.73 -22.67
CA PRO A 514 2.87 3.03 -22.90
C PRO A 514 1.80 2.95 -24.01
N HIS A 515 0.80 3.82 -23.92
CA HIS A 515 -0.16 4.09 -24.99
C HIS A 515 -0.63 5.55 -24.89
N ALA A 516 -1.42 6.02 -25.86
CA ALA A 516 -1.80 7.44 -26.01
C ALA A 516 -2.34 8.10 -24.73
N GLN A 517 -3.05 7.34 -23.88
CA GLN A 517 -3.68 7.86 -22.66
C GLN A 517 -2.93 7.50 -21.37
N ARG A 518 -1.81 6.75 -21.45
CA ARG A 518 -0.94 6.37 -20.34
C ARG A 518 0.53 6.34 -20.77
N GLY A 519 1.29 7.35 -20.35
CA GLY A 519 2.75 7.30 -20.36
C GLY A 519 3.30 6.41 -19.26
N LEU A 520 4.52 5.90 -19.45
CA LEU A 520 5.31 5.29 -18.38
C LEU A 520 6.39 6.26 -17.92
N LYS A 521 6.75 6.22 -16.64
CA LYS A 521 7.75 7.15 -16.05
C LYS A 521 9.11 7.09 -16.74
N THR A 522 9.46 5.93 -17.32
CA THR A 522 10.70 5.68 -18.05
C THR A 522 10.48 4.57 -19.09
N GLN A 523 11.26 4.52 -20.17
CA GLN A 523 11.22 3.38 -21.11
C GLN A 523 11.50 2.02 -20.44
N ASN A 524 12.34 1.99 -19.40
CA ASN A 524 12.62 0.79 -18.59
C ASN A 524 11.43 0.26 -17.77
N ALA A 525 10.30 0.97 -17.75
CA ALA A 525 9.10 0.51 -17.05
C ALA A 525 8.24 -0.44 -17.89
N VAL A 526 8.56 -0.62 -19.19
CA VAL A 526 7.92 -1.62 -20.05
C VAL A 526 8.30 -3.02 -19.57
N ARG A 527 7.31 -3.83 -19.20
CA ARG A 527 7.55 -5.14 -18.57
C ARG A 527 6.42 -6.12 -18.81
N ARG A 528 6.74 -7.40 -18.68
CA ARG A 528 5.79 -8.53 -18.70
C ARG A 528 5.76 -9.16 -17.32
N LEU A 529 4.55 -9.33 -16.78
CA LEU A 529 4.32 -9.87 -15.44
C LEU A 529 3.66 -11.25 -15.54
N PRO A 530 4.32 -12.34 -15.10
CA PRO A 530 3.76 -13.68 -15.11
C PRO A 530 2.73 -13.83 -13.98
N LEU A 531 1.45 -13.66 -14.29
CA LEU A 531 0.40 -13.58 -13.27
C LEU A 531 0.20 -14.89 -12.51
N ARG A 532 0.32 -16.04 -13.19
CA ARG A 532 0.26 -17.36 -12.54
C ARG A 532 1.33 -17.53 -11.47
N VAL A 533 2.45 -16.82 -11.55
CA VAL A 533 3.54 -16.89 -10.56
C VAL A 533 3.35 -15.88 -9.42
N LEU A 534 2.76 -14.72 -9.72
CA LEU A 534 2.71 -13.58 -8.81
C LEU A 534 1.40 -13.43 -8.02
N LEU A 535 0.28 -13.96 -8.52
CA LEU A 535 -1.04 -13.88 -7.89
C LEU A 535 -1.43 -15.20 -7.24
N GLU A 536 -2.20 -15.17 -6.16
CA GLU A 536 -2.86 -16.37 -5.63
C GLU A 536 -3.86 -16.95 -6.66
N PRO A 537 -4.17 -18.26 -6.64
CA PRO A 537 -5.10 -18.87 -7.58
C PRO A 537 -6.45 -18.14 -7.66
N ASP A 538 -7.04 -17.80 -6.51
CA ASP A 538 -8.34 -17.11 -6.43
C ASP A 538 -8.24 -15.66 -6.94
N GLU A 539 -7.12 -14.97 -6.68
CA GLU A 539 -6.86 -13.61 -7.19
C GLU A 539 -6.71 -13.60 -8.71
N LEU A 540 -6.03 -14.60 -9.27
CA LEU A 540 -5.89 -14.77 -10.72
C LEU A 540 -7.24 -15.10 -11.35
N GLN A 541 -8.01 -15.99 -10.74
CA GLN A 541 -9.32 -16.38 -11.25
C GLN A 541 -10.27 -15.18 -11.31
N LEU A 542 -10.30 -14.35 -10.25
CA LEU A 542 -11.09 -13.12 -10.22
C LEU A 542 -10.73 -12.17 -11.38
N LEU A 543 -9.45 -12.02 -11.70
CA LEU A 543 -9.00 -11.17 -12.82
C LEU A 543 -9.40 -11.76 -14.17
N ILE A 544 -9.31 -13.08 -14.33
CA ILE A 544 -9.70 -13.77 -15.56
C ILE A 544 -11.21 -13.65 -15.79
N ASP A 545 -12.02 -13.82 -14.74
CA ASP A 545 -13.48 -13.72 -14.84
C ASP A 545 -13.91 -12.28 -15.19
N TRP A 546 -13.28 -11.29 -14.56
CA TRP A 546 -13.48 -9.88 -14.93
C TRP A 546 -13.10 -9.59 -16.39
N TYR A 547 -11.96 -10.13 -16.85
CA TYR A 547 -11.52 -9.98 -18.23
C TYR A 547 -12.50 -10.61 -19.23
N ARG A 548 -12.95 -11.84 -18.98
CA ARG A 548 -13.91 -12.55 -19.83
C ARG A 548 -15.24 -11.81 -19.89
N GLN A 549 -15.75 -11.34 -18.76
CA GLN A 549 -16.92 -10.47 -18.73
C GLN A 549 -16.73 -9.24 -19.61
N ARG A 550 -15.59 -8.55 -19.50
CA ARG A 550 -15.33 -7.37 -20.32
C ARG A 550 -15.26 -7.68 -21.81
N LEU A 551 -14.72 -8.85 -22.21
CA LEU A 551 -14.75 -9.29 -23.60
C LEU A 551 -16.18 -9.53 -24.11
N GLU A 552 -17.03 -10.17 -23.31
CA GLU A 552 -18.44 -10.39 -23.65
C GLU A 552 -19.19 -9.07 -23.83
N GLU A 553 -18.97 -8.12 -22.91
CA GLU A 553 -19.57 -6.79 -22.96
C GLU A 553 -19.13 -6.01 -24.21
N GLU A 554 -17.83 -6.01 -24.52
CA GLU A 554 -17.31 -5.34 -25.73
C GLU A 554 -17.76 -6.03 -27.03
N ALA A 555 -17.96 -7.35 -27.02
CA ALA A 555 -18.50 -8.08 -28.17
C ALA A 555 -19.98 -7.78 -28.40
N ALA A 556 -20.76 -7.60 -27.33
CA ALA A 556 -22.18 -7.28 -27.41
C ALA A 556 -22.44 -5.81 -27.77
N ASN A 557 -21.72 -4.88 -27.14
CA ASN A 557 -21.83 -3.45 -27.41
C ASN A 557 -20.48 -2.75 -27.11
N PRO A 558 -19.65 -2.48 -28.14
CA PRO A 558 -18.35 -1.86 -27.96
C PRO A 558 -18.45 -0.53 -27.20
N ALA A 559 -17.79 -0.43 -26.06
CA ALA A 559 -17.85 0.73 -25.17
C ALA A 559 -16.47 1.29 -24.84
N SER A 560 -15.50 0.41 -24.54
CA SER A 560 -14.15 0.82 -24.15
C SER A 560 -13.10 -0.30 -24.28
N GLU A 561 -11.93 0.05 -24.81
CA GLU A 561 -10.75 -0.85 -24.86
C GLU A 561 -10.12 -1.15 -23.49
N TYR A 562 -10.56 -0.47 -22.41
CA TYR A 562 -9.99 -0.58 -21.08
C TYR A 562 -10.53 -1.76 -20.28
N LEU A 563 -9.63 -2.43 -19.57
CA LEU A 563 -9.94 -3.51 -18.63
C LEU A 563 -10.76 -3.00 -17.46
N PHE A 564 -10.39 -1.86 -16.86
CA PHE A 564 -11.14 -1.23 -15.78
C PHE A 564 -12.18 -0.25 -16.34
N CYS A 565 -13.24 -0.80 -16.92
CA CYS A 565 -14.39 -0.07 -17.41
C CYS A 565 -15.68 -0.76 -16.95
N ILE A 566 -16.70 0.01 -16.64
CA ILE A 566 -18.06 -0.49 -16.35
C ILE A 566 -18.97 0.23 -17.35
N PRO A 567 -19.37 -0.41 -18.46
CA PRO A 567 -20.13 0.24 -19.54
C PRO A 567 -21.39 0.96 -19.04
N GLN A 568 -22.02 0.42 -17.99
CA GLN A 568 -23.20 0.97 -17.35
C GLN A 568 -22.97 2.39 -16.81
N LEU A 569 -21.74 2.71 -16.36
CA LEU A 569 -21.37 4.04 -15.86
C LEU A 569 -21.12 5.07 -16.98
N LYS A 570 -21.14 4.65 -18.26
CA LYS A 570 -20.93 5.50 -19.44
C LYS A 570 -19.62 6.29 -19.40
N THR A 571 -18.57 5.73 -18.80
CA THR A 571 -17.21 6.29 -18.80
C THR A 571 -16.25 5.39 -19.57
N LEU A 572 -15.18 5.97 -20.12
CA LEU A 572 -14.14 5.20 -20.83
C LEU A 572 -13.36 4.26 -19.89
N TRP A 573 -13.20 4.63 -18.62
CA TRP A 573 -12.65 3.76 -17.56
C TRP A 573 -13.22 4.21 -16.21
N ILE A 574 -13.00 3.43 -15.16
CA ILE A 574 -13.48 3.73 -13.81
C ILE A 574 -12.77 4.98 -13.25
N SER A 575 -13.54 5.95 -12.78
CA SER A 575 -12.99 7.19 -12.22
C SER A 575 -12.22 6.95 -10.92
N GLU A 576 -11.04 7.57 -10.81
CA GLU A 576 -10.24 7.65 -9.58
C GLU A 576 -11.06 8.16 -8.38
N SER A 577 -11.90 9.18 -8.61
CA SER A 577 -12.75 9.79 -7.58
C SER A 577 -13.81 8.85 -7.03
N SER A 578 -14.12 7.75 -7.73
CA SER A 578 -15.08 6.75 -7.27
C SER A 578 -14.41 5.63 -6.47
N LEU A 579 -13.20 5.24 -6.86
CA LEU A 579 -12.54 4.05 -6.33
C LEU A 579 -11.54 4.37 -5.21
N LEU A 580 -10.72 5.43 -5.37
CA LEU A 580 -9.67 5.76 -4.40
C LEU A 580 -10.20 6.18 -3.03
N PRO A 581 -11.27 6.97 -2.88
CA PRO A 581 -11.78 7.32 -1.56
C PRO A 581 -12.23 6.10 -0.75
N ALA A 582 -12.98 5.19 -1.37
CA ALA A 582 -13.43 3.95 -0.73
C ALA A 582 -12.24 3.05 -0.37
N LEU A 583 -11.31 2.86 -1.32
CA LEU A 583 -10.11 2.06 -1.07
C LEU A 583 -9.22 2.64 0.04
N HIS A 584 -8.97 3.94 0.02
CA HIS A 584 -8.20 4.60 1.07
C HIS A 584 -8.94 4.52 2.41
N GLY A 585 -10.26 4.71 2.44
CA GLY A 585 -11.08 4.54 3.63
C GLY A 585 -10.90 3.16 4.24
N CYS A 586 -11.02 2.08 3.45
CA CYS A 586 -10.78 0.71 3.92
C CYS A 586 -9.33 0.49 4.38
N MET A 587 -8.34 0.98 3.62
CA MET A 587 -6.93 0.85 3.99
C MET A 587 -6.63 1.54 5.33
N ARG A 588 -7.15 2.75 5.54
CA ARG A 588 -6.97 3.54 6.76
C ARG A 588 -7.67 2.90 7.95
N ALA A 589 -8.92 2.44 7.77
CA ALA A 589 -9.69 1.76 8.81
C ALA A 589 -9.04 0.44 9.27
N VAL A 590 -8.40 -0.30 8.36
CA VAL A 590 -7.70 -1.56 8.70
C VAL A 590 -6.31 -1.31 9.30
N THR A 591 -5.61 -0.26 8.85
CA THR A 591 -4.26 0.03 9.32
C THR A 591 -4.23 0.92 10.57
N GLY A 592 -5.32 1.63 10.87
CA GLY A 592 -5.35 2.66 11.91
C GLY A 592 -4.61 3.95 11.55
N SER A 593 -4.15 4.10 10.30
CA SER A 593 -3.29 5.21 9.88
C SER A 593 -3.90 6.04 8.76
N GLU A 594 -4.23 7.30 9.05
CA GLU A 594 -4.79 8.27 8.09
C GLU A 594 -3.85 8.62 6.91
N SER A 595 -2.54 8.40 7.09
CA SER A 595 -1.54 8.70 6.08
C SER A 595 -1.42 7.64 4.99
N VAL A 596 -2.06 6.47 5.18
CA VAL A 596 -1.99 5.37 4.23
C VAL A 596 -2.76 5.70 2.96
N HIS A 597 -2.12 5.44 1.80
CA HIS A 597 -2.68 5.66 0.47
C HIS A 597 -2.15 4.62 -0.53
N TYR A 598 -2.74 4.56 -1.73
CA TYR A 598 -2.48 3.53 -2.74
C TYR A 598 -0.99 3.28 -3.04
N HIS A 599 -0.14 4.30 -2.99
CA HIS A 599 1.29 4.12 -3.28
C HIS A 599 1.99 3.16 -2.31
N HIS A 600 1.55 3.10 -1.05
CA HIS A 600 2.11 2.20 -0.05
C HIS A 600 1.92 0.71 -0.38
N LEU A 601 0.94 0.37 -1.23
CA LEU A 601 0.81 -1.00 -1.76
C LEU A 601 2.04 -1.40 -2.59
N ARG A 602 2.64 -0.45 -3.31
CA ARG A 602 3.86 -0.67 -4.08
C ARG A 602 5.10 -0.85 -3.18
N HIS A 603 5.17 -0.12 -2.06
CA HIS A 603 6.20 -0.34 -1.04
C HIS A 603 6.04 -1.73 -0.40
N SER A 604 4.80 -2.11 -0.10
CA SER A 604 4.43 -3.42 0.44
C SER A 604 4.85 -4.53 -0.54
N CYS A 605 4.47 -4.42 -1.82
CA CYS A 605 4.87 -5.35 -2.88
C CYS A 605 6.38 -5.56 -2.90
N ALA A 606 7.16 -4.47 -2.96
CA ALA A 606 8.62 -4.55 -3.04
C ALA A 606 9.24 -5.20 -1.79
N THR A 607 8.78 -4.78 -0.62
CA THR A 607 9.29 -5.21 0.68
C THR A 607 9.00 -6.69 0.94
N TRP A 608 7.76 -7.12 0.72
CA TRP A 608 7.33 -8.49 0.94
C TRP A 608 7.87 -9.44 -0.12
N LEU A 609 7.89 -9.05 -1.40
CA LEU A 609 8.46 -9.89 -2.44
C LEU A 609 9.96 -10.11 -2.23
N SER A 610 10.70 -9.07 -1.78
CA SER A 610 12.10 -9.22 -1.42
C SER A 610 12.29 -10.22 -0.28
N LEU A 611 11.45 -10.14 0.76
CA LEU A 611 11.52 -11.03 1.92
C LEU A 611 11.19 -12.47 1.53
N LYS A 612 10.12 -12.68 0.76
CA LYS A 612 9.70 -13.99 0.23
C LYS A 612 10.83 -14.62 -0.57
N LEU A 613 11.38 -13.92 -1.57
CA LEU A 613 12.44 -14.45 -2.42
C LEU A 613 13.74 -14.80 -1.66
N MET A 614 14.06 -14.10 -0.58
CA MET A 614 15.24 -14.44 0.24
C MET A 614 14.97 -15.63 1.16
N ALA A 615 13.79 -15.70 1.78
CA ALA A 615 13.35 -16.88 2.52
C ALA A 615 13.38 -18.13 1.58
N SER A 616 13.03 -17.94 0.31
CA SER A 616 13.08 -18.97 -0.72
C SER A 616 14.45 -19.52 -1.07
N LEU A 617 15.53 -18.87 -0.65
CA LEU A 617 16.89 -19.40 -0.85
C LEU A 617 17.38 -20.17 0.37
N GLY A 618 16.54 -20.32 1.40
CA GLY A 618 16.90 -20.98 2.66
C GLY A 618 17.86 -20.13 3.51
N GLU A 619 17.90 -18.82 3.28
CA GLU A 619 18.82 -17.91 3.97
C GLU A 619 18.42 -17.65 5.43
N PHE A 620 17.14 -17.79 5.80
CA PHE A 620 16.65 -17.57 7.16
C PHE A 620 15.21 -18.09 7.42
N SER A 621 14.76 -18.05 8.68
CA SER A 621 13.41 -18.45 9.13
C SER A 621 12.51 -17.24 9.47
N PRO A 622 11.42 -16.99 8.72
CA PRO A 622 10.52 -15.84 8.94
C PRO A 622 9.72 -15.89 10.26
N GLU A 623 9.54 -17.06 10.86
CA GLU A 623 8.77 -17.27 12.10
C GLU A 623 9.33 -16.49 13.30
N MET A 624 10.62 -16.18 13.27
CA MET A 624 11.28 -15.40 14.32
C MET A 624 10.57 -14.07 14.59
N ILE A 625 10.09 -13.42 13.52
CA ILE A 625 9.53 -12.08 13.55
C ILE A 625 8.03 -12.12 13.26
N PHE A 626 7.58 -12.93 12.30
CA PHE A 626 6.23 -12.81 11.75
C PHE A 626 5.24 -13.89 12.22
N ARG A 627 5.57 -14.72 13.21
CA ARG A 627 4.70 -15.84 13.64
C ARG A 627 3.27 -15.45 14.06
N ASP A 628 3.04 -14.22 14.53
CA ASP A 628 1.71 -13.75 14.94
C ASP A 628 0.88 -13.18 13.76
N LEU A 629 1.43 -13.24 12.55
CA LEU A 629 0.81 -12.82 11.29
C LEU A 629 0.55 -14.06 10.42
N PRO A 630 -0.52 -14.82 10.68
CA PRO A 630 -0.75 -16.12 10.06
C PRO A 630 -0.88 -16.03 8.53
N GLN A 631 -1.55 -15.02 7.98
CA GLN A 631 -1.65 -14.86 6.53
C GLN A 631 -0.29 -14.48 5.93
N THR A 632 0.44 -13.59 6.58
CA THR A 632 1.79 -13.19 6.15
C THR A 632 2.74 -14.39 6.16
N MET A 633 2.68 -15.22 7.19
CA MET A 633 3.48 -16.45 7.29
C MET A 633 3.12 -17.46 6.20
N ARG A 634 1.82 -17.72 5.99
CA ARG A 634 1.35 -18.58 4.89
C ARG A 634 1.88 -18.09 3.56
N TRP A 635 1.77 -16.79 3.29
CA TRP A 635 2.21 -16.21 2.04
C TRP A 635 3.73 -16.28 1.86
N LEU A 636 4.53 -16.03 2.91
CA LEU A 636 5.99 -16.15 2.86
C LEU A 636 6.45 -17.60 2.60
N ARG A 637 5.69 -18.59 3.08
CA ARG A 637 5.98 -20.02 2.90
C ARG A 637 5.50 -20.59 1.56
N ASP A 638 4.55 -19.95 0.87
CA ASP A 638 4.14 -20.33 -0.51
C ASP A 638 5.20 -19.94 -1.55
N ASP A 639 6.36 -20.59 -1.54
CA ASP A 639 7.49 -20.18 -2.37
C ASP A 639 7.88 -21.14 -3.49
N LEU A 640 7.32 -22.35 -3.51
CA LEU A 640 7.65 -23.39 -4.49
C LEU A 640 7.46 -22.90 -5.94
N ARG A 641 6.32 -22.24 -6.20
CA ARG A 641 5.96 -21.68 -7.51
C ARG A 641 6.88 -20.54 -7.95
N LEU A 642 7.28 -19.69 -7.01
CA LEU A 642 8.24 -18.60 -7.28
C LEU A 642 9.64 -19.16 -7.51
N ARG A 643 10.06 -20.16 -6.73
CA ARG A 643 11.35 -20.82 -6.88
C ARG A 643 11.50 -21.48 -8.23
N SER A 644 10.49 -22.25 -8.67
CA SER A 644 10.52 -22.96 -9.96
C SER A 644 10.54 -22.00 -11.15
N ALA A 645 9.83 -20.87 -11.06
CA ALA A 645 9.72 -19.90 -12.15
C ALA A 645 10.90 -18.90 -12.22
N LEU A 646 11.43 -18.45 -11.09
CA LEU A 646 12.37 -17.32 -11.02
C LEU A 646 13.82 -17.71 -10.74
N PHE A 647 14.05 -18.90 -10.17
CA PHE A 647 15.40 -19.40 -9.88
C PHE A 647 15.75 -20.61 -10.78
N SER A 648 17.05 -20.84 -10.98
CA SER A 648 17.50 -22.00 -11.74
C SER A 648 17.45 -23.25 -10.88
N ALA A 649 16.99 -24.37 -11.44
CA ALA A 649 16.81 -25.66 -10.77
C ALA A 649 18.06 -26.21 -10.03
N LYS A 650 19.26 -25.69 -10.34
CA LYS A 650 20.52 -26.10 -9.70
C LYS A 650 20.80 -25.45 -8.34
N GLY A 651 19.98 -24.49 -7.90
CA GLY A 651 20.14 -23.83 -6.59
C GLY A 651 21.45 -23.05 -6.42
N GLY A 652 21.50 -22.15 -5.44
CA GLY A 652 22.72 -21.45 -5.04
C GLY A 652 22.56 -19.94 -4.80
N PRO A 653 23.56 -19.28 -4.15
CA PRO A 653 23.52 -17.85 -3.86
C PRO A 653 23.36 -17.01 -5.13
N THR A 654 22.39 -16.09 -5.15
CA THR A 654 22.07 -15.32 -6.35
C THR A 654 21.95 -13.84 -6.07
N ARG A 655 22.66 -13.03 -6.86
CA ARG A 655 22.49 -11.57 -6.86
C ARG A 655 21.19 -11.11 -7.54
N ARG A 656 20.38 -12.04 -8.06
CA ARG A 656 19.23 -11.71 -8.92
C ARG A 656 18.02 -11.19 -8.16
N ILE A 657 17.89 -11.41 -6.86
CA ILE A 657 16.68 -11.08 -6.09
C ILE A 657 16.27 -9.62 -6.30
N VAL A 658 17.15 -8.68 -5.99
CA VAL A 658 16.85 -7.24 -6.13
C VAL A 658 16.61 -6.86 -7.59
N HIS A 659 17.28 -7.52 -8.54
CA HIS A 659 17.03 -7.30 -9.97
C HIS A 659 15.64 -7.80 -10.40
N ILE A 660 15.19 -8.93 -9.87
CA ILE A 660 13.85 -9.50 -10.11
C ILE A 660 12.80 -8.55 -9.56
N VAL A 661 12.92 -8.11 -8.30
CA VAL A 661 12.00 -7.14 -7.69
C VAL A 661 12.00 -5.83 -8.48
N SER A 662 13.17 -5.32 -8.86
CA SER A 662 13.32 -4.12 -9.70
C SER A 662 12.62 -4.27 -11.05
N ALA A 663 12.72 -5.43 -11.69
CA ALA A 663 12.10 -5.70 -12.99
C ALA A 663 10.57 -5.80 -12.88
N ILE A 664 10.06 -6.48 -11.85
CA ILE A 664 8.61 -6.59 -11.57
C ILE A 664 7.99 -5.21 -11.31
N LEU A 665 8.71 -4.33 -10.60
CA LEU A 665 8.25 -2.97 -10.35
C LEU A 665 8.46 -2.03 -11.55
N GLY A 666 9.32 -2.37 -12.50
CA GLY A 666 9.70 -1.47 -13.59
C GLY A 666 10.55 -0.28 -13.13
N HIS A 667 11.49 -0.53 -12.21
CA HIS A 667 12.49 0.46 -11.80
C HIS A 667 13.71 0.43 -12.71
N GLY A 668 14.23 1.62 -13.03
CA GLY A 668 15.43 1.75 -13.87
C GLY A 668 16.71 1.19 -13.24
N SER A 669 16.74 0.97 -11.91
CA SER A 669 17.86 0.31 -11.25
C SER A 669 17.47 -0.41 -9.96
N PRO A 670 18.16 -1.50 -9.59
CA PRO A 670 18.03 -2.13 -8.27
C PRO A 670 18.32 -1.19 -7.10
N LYS A 671 19.23 -0.22 -7.31
CA LYS A 671 19.57 0.80 -6.31
C LYS A 671 18.35 1.65 -5.93
N THR A 672 17.53 2.05 -6.91
CA THR A 672 16.27 2.77 -6.68
C THR A 672 15.30 1.93 -5.85
N THR A 673 15.22 0.63 -6.12
CA THR A 673 14.36 -0.30 -5.38
C THR A 673 14.79 -0.41 -3.91
N LEU A 674 16.09 -0.57 -3.64
CA LEU A 674 16.64 -0.66 -2.29
C LEU A 674 16.50 0.65 -1.51
N LEU A 675 16.69 1.80 -2.17
CA LEU A 675 16.68 3.10 -1.52
C LEU A 675 15.27 3.56 -1.12
N HIS A 676 14.25 3.22 -1.92
CA HIS A 676 12.92 3.83 -1.78
C HIS A 676 11.77 2.85 -1.53
N TYR A 677 11.95 1.54 -1.71
CA TYR A 677 10.81 0.61 -1.70
C TYR A 677 10.99 -0.63 -0.84
N ILE A 678 12.22 -1.12 -0.66
CA ILE A 678 12.49 -2.25 0.23
C ILE A 678 12.80 -1.71 1.62
N HIS A 679 11.92 -2.00 2.58
CA HIS A 679 12.06 -1.55 3.97
C HIS A 679 12.38 -2.68 4.96
N SER A 680 12.50 -3.92 4.47
CA SER A 680 12.69 -5.14 5.27
C SER A 680 14.14 -5.55 5.52
N LEU A 681 15.14 -4.76 5.08
CA LEU A 681 16.55 -5.11 5.29
C LEU A 681 16.94 -5.29 6.76
N PRO A 682 16.42 -4.50 7.73
CA PRO A 682 16.62 -4.78 9.16
C PRO A 682 16.14 -6.18 9.57
N GLN A 683 14.94 -6.57 9.17
CA GLN A 683 14.33 -7.86 9.49
C GLN A 683 15.12 -9.01 8.86
N ILE A 684 15.52 -8.84 7.58
CA ILE A 684 16.36 -9.82 6.89
C ILE A 684 17.71 -9.96 7.58
N MET A 685 18.36 -8.85 7.97
CA MET A 685 19.62 -8.88 8.72
C MET A 685 19.46 -9.59 10.07
N ALA A 686 18.35 -9.36 10.76
CA ALA A 686 18.04 -10.02 12.02
C ALA A 686 18.00 -11.53 11.85
N MET A 687 17.22 -12.02 10.90
CA MET A 687 17.02 -13.46 10.72
C MET A 687 18.22 -14.16 10.06
N ALA A 688 18.98 -13.46 9.21
CA ALA A 688 20.15 -14.02 8.53
C ALA A 688 21.43 -13.99 9.39
N TRP A 689 21.56 -13.02 10.29
CA TRP A 689 22.80 -12.79 11.06
C TRP A 689 22.58 -12.73 12.57
N GLN A 690 21.87 -11.72 13.07
CA GLN A 690 21.82 -11.37 14.51
C GLN A 690 21.13 -12.45 15.35
N TRP A 691 20.05 -13.03 14.83
CA TRP A 691 19.25 -14.09 15.44
C TRP A 691 19.38 -15.42 14.70
N SER A 692 20.55 -15.67 14.12
CA SER A 692 20.87 -16.91 13.41
C SER A 692 21.86 -17.76 14.20
N PRO A 693 21.45 -18.92 14.76
CA PRO A 693 22.32 -19.77 15.57
C PRO A 693 23.60 -20.22 14.86
N ARG A 694 23.56 -20.33 13.52
CA ARG A 694 24.70 -20.71 12.68
C ARG A 694 25.86 -19.70 12.74
N ASN A 695 25.58 -18.45 13.11
CA ASN A 695 26.54 -17.37 13.09
C ASN A 695 27.00 -16.93 14.50
N TRP A 696 26.37 -17.42 15.56
CA TRP A 696 26.73 -17.04 16.93
C TRP A 696 28.10 -17.56 17.35
N LEU A 697 28.85 -16.69 18.04
CA LEU A 697 30.15 -17.02 18.64
C LEU A 697 30.03 -17.53 20.08
N PHE A 698 28.82 -17.54 20.62
CA PHE A 698 28.49 -17.78 22.02
C PHE A 698 27.49 -18.91 22.19
N SER A 699 27.41 -19.46 23.40
CA SER A 699 26.37 -20.42 23.81
C SER A 699 25.33 -19.77 24.73
N ALA A 700 24.21 -20.44 24.94
CA ALA A 700 23.21 -20.04 25.94
C ALA A 700 23.79 -19.87 27.35
N TYR A 701 24.78 -20.67 27.72
CA TYR A 701 25.51 -20.51 29.00
C TYR A 701 26.26 -19.19 29.07
N ASN A 702 26.96 -18.82 28.01
CA ASN A 702 27.69 -17.57 27.96
C ASN A 702 26.74 -16.37 28.11
N ILE A 703 25.61 -16.37 27.41
CA ILE A 703 24.64 -15.27 27.50
C ILE A 703 24.03 -15.16 28.91
N ALA A 704 23.64 -16.30 29.51
CA ALA A 704 23.12 -16.31 30.87
C ALA A 704 24.13 -15.75 31.88
N SER A 705 25.41 -16.13 31.74
CA SER A 705 26.51 -15.62 32.57
C SER A 705 26.72 -14.11 32.39
N ILE A 706 26.83 -13.62 31.14
CA ILE A 706 26.97 -12.18 30.84
C ILE A 706 25.79 -11.41 31.42
N ALA A 707 24.57 -11.88 31.18
CA ALA A 707 23.35 -11.25 31.66
C ALA A 707 23.18 -11.28 33.19
N GLY A 708 23.88 -12.18 33.89
CA GLY A 708 23.73 -12.39 35.33
C GLY A 708 22.40 -13.06 35.71
N VAL A 709 21.91 -13.98 34.88
CA VAL A 709 20.64 -14.71 35.10
C VAL A 709 20.85 -16.22 35.05
N SER A 710 19.97 -16.98 35.69
CA SER A 710 20.01 -18.44 35.64
C SER A 710 19.48 -18.97 34.31
N GLN A 711 19.97 -20.14 33.89
CA GLN A 711 19.45 -20.83 32.71
C GLN A 711 18.01 -21.35 32.93
N PRO A 712 17.22 -21.51 31.85
CA PRO A 712 15.91 -22.14 31.92
C PRO A 712 15.99 -23.60 32.38
N THR A 713 15.18 -23.97 33.38
CA THR A 713 15.14 -25.32 33.96
C THR A 713 14.34 -26.30 33.10
N MET A 714 13.35 -25.80 32.33
CA MET A 714 12.60 -26.59 31.35
C MET A 714 13.27 -26.48 29.99
N LYS A 715 13.38 -27.60 29.26
CA LYS A 715 13.81 -27.57 27.86
C LYS A 715 12.80 -26.72 27.08
N ALA A 716 13.29 -25.77 26.29
CA ALA A 716 12.43 -24.97 25.42
C ALA A 716 11.58 -25.90 24.56
N GLU A 717 10.26 -25.75 24.63
CA GLU A 717 9.37 -26.50 23.76
C GLU A 717 9.61 -26.05 22.31
N PRO A 718 9.67 -26.99 21.35
CA PRO A 718 9.76 -26.63 19.95
C PRO A 718 8.50 -25.87 19.56
N SER A 719 8.62 -24.57 19.30
CA SER A 719 7.56 -23.78 18.67
C SER A 719 7.68 -23.86 17.16
N ASP A 720 6.55 -23.99 16.45
CA ASP A 720 6.53 -24.11 14.99
C ASP A 720 7.45 -23.10 14.30
N GLY A 721 8.52 -23.61 13.68
CA GLY A 721 9.46 -22.89 12.81
C GLY A 721 10.51 -21.98 13.45
N VAL A 722 10.50 -21.77 14.78
CA VAL A 722 11.60 -21.09 15.50
C VAL A 722 12.59 -22.12 16.03
N SER A 723 13.91 -21.89 15.90
CA SER A 723 14.90 -22.85 16.40
C SER A 723 14.90 -22.91 17.94
N VAL A 724 15.16 -24.10 18.47
CA VAL A 724 15.27 -24.34 19.92
C VAL A 724 16.31 -23.43 20.55
N ASP A 725 17.46 -23.22 19.89
CA ASP A 725 18.52 -22.33 20.36
C ASP A 725 18.04 -20.88 20.50
N CYS A 726 17.24 -20.39 19.55
CA CYS A 726 16.68 -19.04 19.62
C CYS A 726 15.65 -18.92 20.73
N GLN A 727 14.77 -19.90 20.88
CA GLN A 727 13.79 -19.89 21.96
C GLN A 727 14.46 -19.90 23.33
N GLN A 728 15.50 -20.73 23.51
CA GLN A 728 16.29 -20.76 24.75
C GLN A 728 16.94 -19.41 25.05
N LEU A 729 17.51 -18.73 24.05
CA LEU A 729 18.09 -17.40 24.25
C LEU A 729 17.02 -16.34 24.53
N LEU A 730 15.86 -16.40 23.89
CA LEU A 730 14.74 -15.49 24.20
C LEU A 730 14.27 -15.65 25.65
N ASP A 731 14.24 -16.88 26.16
CA ASP A 731 13.88 -17.14 27.56
C ASP A 731 14.93 -16.59 28.54
N ILE A 732 16.22 -16.68 28.19
CA ILE A 732 17.33 -16.09 28.97
C ILE A 732 17.21 -14.55 28.96
N ILE A 733 17.11 -13.95 27.77
CA ILE A 733 17.00 -12.51 27.59
C ILE A 733 15.75 -11.96 28.30
N GLY A 734 14.63 -12.69 28.26
CA GLY A 734 13.39 -12.34 28.94
C GLY A 734 13.47 -12.37 30.48
N ARG A 735 14.53 -12.94 31.08
CA ARG A 735 14.78 -12.90 32.53
C ARG A 735 15.55 -11.66 32.99
N ILE A 736 16.16 -10.92 32.05
CA ILE A 736 16.92 -9.70 32.36
C ILE A 736 15.94 -8.63 32.86
N LYS A 737 16.12 -8.14 34.09
CA LYS A 737 15.14 -7.28 34.79
C LYS A 737 14.65 -6.08 33.96
N PRO A 738 15.52 -5.22 33.38
CA PRO A 738 15.07 -4.12 32.51
C PRO A 738 14.27 -4.53 31.27
N LEU A 739 14.48 -5.74 30.75
CA LEU A 739 13.76 -6.25 29.59
C LEU A 739 12.46 -6.93 29.99
N LYS A 740 12.46 -7.65 31.13
CA LYS A 740 11.27 -8.30 31.69
C LYS A 740 10.17 -7.28 31.98
N GLU A 741 10.54 -6.13 32.55
CA GLU A 741 9.60 -5.03 32.84
C GLU A 741 8.99 -4.40 31.57
N ARG A 742 9.69 -4.48 30.43
CA ARG A 742 9.25 -3.90 29.14
C ARG A 742 8.73 -4.91 28.14
N ARG A 743 8.77 -6.19 28.50
CA ARG A 743 8.23 -7.26 27.66
C ARG A 743 6.74 -7.06 27.57
N ARG A 744 6.28 -6.46 26.48
CA ARG A 744 4.87 -6.36 26.16
C ARG A 744 4.33 -7.80 26.01
N ALA A 745 3.13 -8.03 26.54
CA ALA A 745 2.44 -9.27 26.26
C ALA A 745 2.34 -9.39 24.74
N ARG A 746 2.76 -10.54 24.20
CA ARG A 746 2.73 -10.79 22.76
C ARG A 746 1.26 -10.86 22.35
N GLN A 747 0.75 -9.80 21.74
CA GLN A 747 -0.63 -9.73 21.28
C GLN A 747 -0.71 -10.41 19.92
N LYS A 748 -1.79 -11.17 19.69
CA LYS A 748 -2.12 -11.55 18.32
C LYS A 748 -2.43 -10.27 17.57
N ALA A 749 -2.01 -10.20 16.29
CA ALA A 749 -2.44 -9.13 15.43
C ALA A 749 -3.97 -8.98 15.56
N PRO A 750 -4.47 -7.75 15.68
CA PRO A 750 -5.88 -7.51 15.88
C PRO A 750 -6.64 -8.24 14.78
N ARG A 751 -7.64 -9.03 15.16
CA ARG A 751 -8.69 -9.37 14.20
C ARG A 751 -9.33 -8.04 13.87
N ASN A 752 -8.87 -7.42 12.78
CA ASN A 752 -9.41 -6.19 12.25
C ASN A 752 -10.82 -6.47 11.74
N GLN A 753 -11.77 -6.66 12.66
CA GLN A 753 -13.05 -5.98 12.54
C GLN A 753 -12.65 -4.52 12.55
N ALA A 754 -12.78 -3.87 11.38
CA ALA A 754 -12.43 -2.48 11.15
C ALA A 754 -12.67 -1.68 12.43
N GLN A 755 -11.63 -0.98 12.92
CA GLN A 755 -11.66 -0.23 14.17
C GLN A 755 -13.06 0.35 14.38
N GLN A 756 -13.77 -0.19 15.35
CA GLN A 756 -15.07 0.31 15.79
C GLN A 756 -14.87 1.79 16.11
N VAL A 757 -15.27 2.66 15.18
CA VAL A 757 -15.38 4.10 15.39
C VAL A 757 -16.60 4.32 16.27
N GLU A 758 -16.57 3.84 17.52
CA GLU A 758 -17.64 4.02 18.53
C GLU A 758 -19.10 3.91 18.01
N HIS A 759 -19.36 3.13 16.97
CA HIS A 759 -20.61 3.21 16.21
C HIS A 759 -21.48 1.98 16.43
N ASN A 760 -22.59 2.20 17.14
CA ASN A 760 -23.90 1.58 16.94
C ASN A 760 -23.96 0.39 15.95
N TRP A 761 -23.80 -0.82 16.49
CA TRP A 761 -23.79 -2.09 15.76
C TRP A 761 -25.00 -2.28 14.81
N ALA A 762 -26.15 -1.68 15.12
CA ALA A 762 -27.36 -1.81 14.31
C ALA A 762 -27.19 -1.18 12.92
N ILE A 763 -26.49 -0.04 12.81
CA ILE A 763 -26.30 0.61 11.49
C ILE A 763 -25.31 -0.17 10.62
N GLU A 764 -24.30 -0.80 11.23
CA GLU A 764 -23.36 -1.67 10.52
C GLU A 764 -24.06 -2.93 10.00
N ARG A 765 -24.95 -3.50 10.81
CA ARG A 765 -25.82 -4.61 10.40
C ARG A 765 -26.72 -4.22 9.23
N VAL A 766 -27.38 -3.06 9.29
CA VAL A 766 -28.20 -2.51 8.20
C VAL A 766 -27.39 -2.35 6.91
N ARG A 767 -26.18 -1.76 6.98
CA ARG A 767 -25.28 -1.61 5.82
C ARG A 767 -24.85 -2.96 5.24
N THR A 768 -24.64 -3.95 6.09
CA THR A 768 -24.29 -5.33 5.67
C THR A 768 -25.45 -5.99 4.92
N ILE A 769 -26.69 -5.80 5.37
CA ILE A 769 -27.90 -6.26 4.67
C ILE A 769 -28.09 -5.50 3.35
N GLU A 770 -27.92 -4.18 3.34
CA GLU A 770 -27.97 -3.41 2.08
C GLU A 770 -26.94 -3.93 1.07
N SER A 771 -25.73 -4.23 1.51
CA SER A 771 -24.70 -4.81 0.65
C SER A 771 -25.20 -6.12 0.03
N MET A 772 -25.75 -7.03 0.85
CA MET A 772 -26.36 -8.28 0.40
C MET A 772 -27.47 -8.06 -0.63
N LEU A 773 -28.40 -7.14 -0.37
CA LEU A 773 -29.52 -6.81 -1.27
C LEU A 773 -29.05 -6.20 -2.59
N ALA A 774 -27.97 -5.42 -2.57
CA ALA A 774 -27.34 -4.87 -3.77
C ALA A 774 -26.74 -5.98 -4.65
N TYR A 775 -25.99 -6.90 -4.03
CA TYR A 775 -25.43 -8.06 -4.71
C TYR A 775 -26.51 -9.00 -5.27
N ALA A 776 -27.57 -9.28 -4.52
CA ALA A 776 -28.69 -10.09 -4.98
C ALA A 776 -29.48 -9.43 -6.11
N SER A 777 -29.70 -8.11 -6.03
CA SER A 777 -30.33 -7.35 -7.12
C SER A 777 -29.52 -7.44 -8.42
N TYR A 778 -28.19 -7.38 -8.33
CA TYR A 778 -27.29 -7.54 -9.47
C TYR A 778 -27.29 -8.97 -10.03
N ALA A 779 -27.30 -9.98 -9.15
CA ALA A 779 -27.42 -11.39 -9.53
C ALA A 779 -28.69 -11.65 -10.36
N GLU A 780 -29.83 -11.19 -9.85
CA GLU A 780 -31.15 -11.34 -10.50
C GLU A 780 -31.20 -10.62 -11.85
N GLN A 781 -30.62 -9.43 -11.96
CA GLN A 781 -30.60 -8.67 -13.21
C GLN A 781 -29.69 -9.29 -14.28
N THR A 782 -28.56 -9.88 -13.88
CA THR A 782 -27.54 -10.38 -14.82
C THR A 782 -27.63 -11.88 -15.06
N GLY A 783 -28.48 -12.60 -14.32
CA GLY A 783 -28.56 -14.06 -14.37
C GLY A 783 -27.32 -14.77 -13.82
N ARG A 784 -26.44 -14.05 -13.10
CA ARG A 784 -25.19 -14.59 -12.56
C ARG A 784 -25.36 -15.01 -11.12
N GLN A 785 -24.70 -16.10 -10.74
CA GLN A 785 -24.59 -16.47 -9.33
C GLN A 785 -23.62 -15.52 -8.63
N VAL A 786 -24.03 -15.01 -7.47
CA VAL A 786 -23.17 -14.18 -6.62
C VAL A 786 -22.84 -14.94 -5.35
N ASN A 787 -21.55 -15.07 -5.06
CA ASN A 787 -21.10 -15.62 -3.81
C ASN A 787 -21.28 -14.58 -2.68
N LEU A 788 -22.12 -14.93 -1.69
CA LEU A 788 -22.43 -14.11 -0.52
C LEU A 788 -21.76 -14.64 0.76
N ASP A 789 -20.87 -15.64 0.68
CA ASP A 789 -20.30 -16.39 1.82
C ASP A 789 -19.32 -15.57 2.67
N TRP A 790 -18.97 -14.37 2.20
CA TRP A 790 -18.20 -13.39 2.94
C TRP A 790 -19.05 -12.60 3.96
N LEU A 791 -20.38 -12.75 3.95
CA LEU A 791 -21.28 -12.16 4.94
C LEU A 791 -21.39 -13.07 6.17
N GLU A 792 -21.45 -12.50 7.37
CA GLU A 792 -21.53 -13.24 8.63
C GLU A 792 -22.91 -13.90 8.90
N PHE A 793 -23.86 -13.81 7.96
CA PHE A 793 -25.19 -14.41 8.07
C PHE A 793 -25.21 -15.88 7.63
N SER A 794 -26.02 -16.72 8.30
CA SER A 794 -26.22 -18.12 7.91
C SER A 794 -26.83 -18.21 6.50
N ALA A 795 -26.66 -19.34 5.80
CA ALA A 795 -27.28 -19.53 4.48
C ALA A 795 -28.82 -19.47 4.54
N GLU A 796 -29.40 -19.97 5.64
CA GLU A 796 -30.83 -19.95 5.90
C GLU A 796 -31.33 -18.51 6.13
N ASP A 797 -30.66 -17.75 7.00
CA ASP A 797 -30.99 -16.34 7.27
C ASP A 797 -30.93 -15.51 5.98
N ARG A 798 -29.87 -15.70 5.17
CA ARG A 798 -29.72 -15.00 3.88
C ARG A 798 -30.89 -15.32 2.94
N ALA A 799 -31.32 -16.58 2.85
CA ALA A 799 -32.44 -16.98 2.01
C ALA A 799 -33.76 -16.34 2.45
N LEU A 800 -34.02 -16.35 3.76
CA LEU A 800 -35.20 -15.75 4.38
C LEU A 800 -35.24 -14.22 4.20
N MET A 801 -34.12 -13.53 4.42
CA MET A 801 -34.03 -12.08 4.18
C MET A 801 -34.28 -11.72 2.71
N LEU A 802 -33.74 -12.50 1.77
CA LEU A 802 -33.96 -12.30 0.33
C LEU A 802 -35.41 -12.60 -0.07
N GLU A 803 -36.03 -13.61 0.52
CA GLU A 803 -37.46 -13.89 0.34
C GLU A 803 -38.33 -12.72 0.80
N ARG A 804 -38.06 -12.17 2.00
CA ARG A 804 -38.78 -11.01 2.52
C ARG A 804 -38.57 -9.77 1.63
N ALA A 805 -37.35 -9.54 1.15
CA ALA A 805 -37.06 -8.42 0.26
C ALA A 805 -37.77 -8.54 -1.09
N ARG A 806 -37.87 -9.75 -1.66
CA ARG A 806 -38.65 -10.01 -2.89
C ARG A 806 -40.13 -9.79 -2.65
N TYR A 807 -40.67 -10.28 -1.53
CA TYR A 807 -42.05 -10.01 -1.13
C TYR A 807 -42.33 -8.50 -1.15
N ILE A 808 -41.53 -7.71 -0.42
CA ILE A 808 -41.66 -6.24 -0.35
C ILE A 808 -41.60 -5.58 -1.73
N ARG A 809 -40.72 -6.04 -2.62
CA ARG A 809 -40.61 -5.54 -4.00
C ARG A 809 -41.87 -5.81 -4.83
N ASP A 810 -42.41 -7.01 -4.70
CA ASP A 810 -43.51 -7.50 -5.54
C ASP A 810 -44.88 -7.05 -5.00
N MET A 811 -44.94 -6.43 -3.81
CA MET A 811 -46.15 -5.82 -3.27
C MET A 811 -46.69 -4.67 -4.14
N GLN A 812 -47.96 -4.78 -4.50
CA GLN A 812 -48.68 -3.79 -5.30
C GLN A 812 -49.73 -3.06 -4.47
N GLN A 813 -50.03 -1.82 -4.83
CA GLN A 813 -51.15 -1.06 -4.27
C GLN A 813 -52.20 -0.76 -5.36
N PRO A 814 -53.50 -0.65 -4.99
CA PRO A 814 -54.56 -0.26 -5.92
C PRO A 814 -54.30 1.13 -6.52
N SER A 815 -54.55 1.29 -7.82
CA SER A 815 -54.36 2.55 -8.55
C SER A 815 -55.65 2.95 -9.27
N ARG A 816 -55.97 4.25 -9.30
CA ARG A 816 -57.13 4.80 -10.04
C ARG A 816 -56.97 4.65 -11.56
N THR A 817 -55.75 4.48 -12.04
CA THR A 817 -55.41 4.03 -13.39
C THR A 817 -55.16 2.52 -13.29
N ASN A 818 -55.77 1.67 -14.14
CA ASN A 818 -55.65 0.19 -14.13
C ASN A 818 -54.22 -0.39 -14.26
N THR A 819 -53.19 0.43 -14.09
CA THR A 819 -51.78 0.05 -14.01
C THR A 819 -51.39 -0.22 -12.55
N PRO A 820 -50.96 -1.43 -12.19
CA PRO A 820 -50.48 -1.73 -10.83
C PRO A 820 -49.28 -0.84 -10.48
N ARG A 821 -49.25 -0.30 -9.26
CA ARG A 821 -48.13 0.51 -8.76
C ARG A 821 -47.41 -0.22 -7.62
N PRO A 822 -46.07 -0.17 -7.55
CA PRO A 822 -45.33 -0.76 -6.43
C PRO A 822 -45.76 -0.08 -5.13
N LYS A 823 -45.86 -0.84 -4.04
CA LYS A 823 -46.30 -0.35 -2.72
C LYS A 823 -45.20 0.40 -1.97
N HIS A 824 -43.95 -0.05 -2.08
CA HIS A 824 -42.81 0.57 -1.39
C HIS A 824 -41.87 1.31 -2.34
N ARG A 825 -41.13 2.28 -1.79
CA ARG A 825 -40.10 3.03 -2.53
C ARG A 825 -38.77 2.30 -2.42
N LEU A 826 -38.44 1.55 -3.46
CA LEU A 826 -37.15 0.91 -3.60
C LEU A 826 -36.25 1.73 -4.53
N GLN A 827 -34.94 1.57 -4.41
CA GLN A 827 -33.99 2.29 -5.24
C GLN A 827 -34.18 1.88 -6.71
N SER A 828 -34.24 2.88 -7.59
CA SER A 828 -34.08 2.64 -9.01
C SER A 828 -32.64 2.18 -9.26
N THR A 829 -32.48 1.08 -9.98
CA THR A 829 -31.17 0.70 -10.51
C THR A 829 -30.68 1.84 -11.42
N LEU A 830 -29.54 2.45 -11.09
CA LEU A 830 -29.05 3.64 -11.78
C LEU A 830 -28.89 3.43 -13.30
N HIS A 831 -28.72 2.17 -13.75
CA HIS A 831 -28.43 1.80 -15.14
C HIS A 831 -28.95 0.41 -15.55
N ALA A 832 -30.20 0.05 -15.23
CA ALA A 832 -30.75 -1.19 -15.76
C ALA A 832 -30.92 -1.14 -17.28
N ASN A 833 -30.52 -2.22 -17.97
CA ASN A 833 -30.81 -2.42 -19.40
C ASN A 833 -32.32 -2.53 -19.65
N ASP A 834 -33.09 -2.93 -18.62
CA ASP A 834 -34.55 -2.98 -18.62
C ASP A 834 -35.10 -1.94 -17.62
N PRO A 835 -35.80 -0.88 -18.10
CA PRO A 835 -36.38 0.14 -17.24
C PRO A 835 -37.51 -0.37 -16.33
N SER A 836 -37.96 -1.61 -16.48
CA SER A 836 -39.01 -2.22 -15.66
C SER A 836 -38.51 -2.90 -14.37
N TYR A 837 -37.20 -3.18 -14.24
CA TYR A 837 -36.66 -3.90 -13.10
C TYR A 837 -36.42 -2.99 -11.87
N THR A 838 -37.02 -3.35 -10.73
CA THR A 838 -36.90 -2.62 -9.46
C THR A 838 -35.93 -3.36 -8.51
N SER A 839 -34.98 -2.65 -7.89
CA SER A 839 -34.01 -3.25 -6.95
C SER A 839 -34.69 -3.74 -5.67
N LEU A 840 -34.07 -4.68 -4.97
CA LEU A 840 -34.46 -5.13 -3.62
C LEU A 840 -34.14 -4.08 -2.52
N LEU A 841 -33.40 -3.02 -2.85
CA LEU A 841 -32.91 -2.02 -1.88
C LEU A 841 -33.98 -1.00 -1.48
N PRO A 842 -34.32 -0.86 -0.19
CA PRO A 842 -35.10 0.28 0.30
C PRO A 842 -34.39 1.62 0.05
N THR A 843 -35.15 2.67 -0.28
CA THR A 843 -34.54 3.99 -0.53
C THR A 843 -34.09 4.66 0.78
N PRO A 844 -32.80 5.01 0.95
CA PRO A 844 -32.31 5.71 2.14
C PRO A 844 -32.90 7.12 2.23
N PRO A 845 -32.87 7.77 3.42
CA PRO A 845 -33.36 9.13 3.56
C PRO A 845 -32.55 10.12 2.71
N LYS A 846 -33.23 11.13 2.16
CA LYS A 846 -32.61 12.13 1.26
C LYS A 846 -31.61 13.06 1.96
N HIS A 847 -31.81 13.33 3.25
CA HIS A 847 -31.02 14.26 4.04
C HIS A 847 -30.37 13.51 5.19
N GLY A 848 -29.11 13.84 5.49
CA GLY A 848 -28.29 13.16 6.51
C GLY A 848 -27.91 11.70 6.20
N GLY A 849 -28.38 11.13 5.08
CA GLY A 849 -28.00 9.80 4.63
C GLY A 849 -28.29 8.69 5.64
N ARG A 850 -27.53 7.60 5.57
CA ARG A 850 -27.69 6.43 6.46
C ARG A 850 -27.41 6.77 7.93
N ASP A 851 -26.49 7.71 8.14
CA ASP A 851 -26.00 8.04 9.49
C ASP A 851 -27.01 8.86 10.30
N ALA A 852 -27.99 9.46 9.63
CA ALA A 852 -29.05 10.20 10.27
C ALA A 852 -30.07 9.31 11.01
N VAL A 853 -30.15 8.03 10.67
CA VAL A 853 -31.07 7.08 11.34
C VAL A 853 -30.39 6.21 12.40
N THR A 854 -29.10 6.39 12.62
CA THR A 854 -28.26 5.59 13.52
C THR A 854 -28.91 5.42 14.90
N GLU A 855 -29.21 6.50 15.63
CA GLU A 855 -29.81 6.42 16.98
C GLU A 855 -31.16 5.66 17.01
N TYR A 856 -31.99 5.86 15.98
CA TYR A 856 -33.29 5.18 15.85
C TYR A 856 -33.14 3.70 15.50
N ALA A 857 -32.16 3.35 14.64
CA ALA A 857 -31.84 1.97 14.31
C ALA A 857 -31.40 1.22 15.57
N GLN A 858 -30.54 1.81 16.41
CA GLN A 858 -30.08 1.14 17.64
C GLN A 858 -31.24 0.72 18.53
N ARG A 859 -32.11 1.67 18.86
CA ARG A 859 -33.24 1.42 19.76
C ARG A 859 -34.24 0.42 19.18
N LEU A 860 -34.46 0.45 17.87
CA LEU A 860 -35.35 -0.51 17.21
C LEU A 860 -34.79 -1.93 17.29
N TYR A 861 -33.49 -2.08 17.06
CA TYR A 861 -32.81 -3.37 17.11
C TYR A 861 -32.68 -3.91 18.54
N GLU A 862 -32.40 -3.05 19.52
CA GLU A 862 -32.43 -3.41 20.95
C GLU A 862 -33.82 -3.90 21.39
N LEU A 863 -34.91 -3.35 20.84
CA LEU A 863 -36.28 -3.84 21.08
C LEU A 863 -36.55 -5.20 20.43
N LEU A 864 -36.00 -5.44 19.24
CA LEU A 864 -36.13 -6.71 18.52
C LEU A 864 -35.34 -7.86 19.16
N GLU A 865 -34.25 -7.54 19.87
CA GLU A 865 -33.51 -8.53 20.68
C GLU A 865 -34.12 -8.73 22.09
N GLY A 866 -34.96 -7.79 22.53
CA GLY A 866 -35.52 -7.75 23.87
C GLY A 866 -36.79 -8.60 24.07
N PRO A 867 -37.38 -8.55 25.28
CA PRO A 867 -38.58 -9.33 25.62
C PRO A 867 -39.83 -8.91 24.85
N ASP A 868 -39.85 -7.71 24.27
CA ASP A 868 -40.95 -7.20 23.45
C ASP A 868 -40.80 -7.52 21.94
N SER A 869 -39.91 -8.46 21.56
CA SER A 869 -39.57 -8.75 20.15
C SER A 869 -40.79 -9.08 19.29
N GLU A 870 -41.64 -10.02 19.72
CA GLU A 870 -42.86 -10.40 18.99
C GLU A 870 -43.80 -9.21 18.78
N ARG A 871 -43.89 -8.35 19.79
CA ARG A 871 -44.72 -7.14 19.71
C ARG A 871 -44.14 -6.14 18.72
N ALA A 872 -42.82 -5.91 18.73
CA ALA A 872 -42.15 -5.05 17.77
C ALA A 872 -42.25 -5.58 16.33
N GLN A 873 -42.08 -6.89 16.13
CA GLN A 873 -42.17 -7.54 14.83
C GLN A 873 -43.57 -7.43 14.22
N ARG A 874 -44.62 -7.67 15.01
CA ARG A 874 -46.02 -7.48 14.55
C ARG A 874 -46.26 -6.06 14.05
N VAL A 875 -45.74 -5.05 14.76
CA VAL A 875 -45.88 -3.64 14.36
C VAL A 875 -45.10 -3.34 13.06
N ILE A 876 -43.91 -3.90 12.90
CA ILE A 876 -43.10 -3.74 11.69
C ILE A 876 -43.84 -4.35 10.49
N ASP A 877 -44.38 -5.56 10.62
CA ASP A 877 -45.13 -6.21 9.54
C ASP A 877 -46.42 -5.47 9.22
N ASP A 878 -47.14 -4.99 10.25
CA ASP A 878 -48.32 -4.16 10.07
C ASP A 878 -47.98 -2.84 9.34
N PHE A 879 -46.81 -2.26 9.60
CA PHE A 879 -46.30 -1.10 8.87
C PHE A 879 -46.03 -1.42 7.40
N VAL A 880 -45.36 -2.54 7.09
CA VAL A 880 -45.11 -2.98 5.71
C VAL A 880 -46.43 -3.19 4.97
N GLU A 881 -47.41 -3.82 5.61
CA GLU A 881 -48.71 -4.11 5.01
C GLU A 881 -49.64 -2.90 4.86
N ARG A 882 -49.54 -1.89 5.71
CA ARG A 882 -50.45 -0.74 5.68
C ARG A 882 -49.88 0.51 5.02
N CYS A 883 -48.56 0.60 4.86
CA CYS A 883 -47.91 1.79 4.30
C CYS A 883 -48.15 1.92 2.78
N TRP A 884 -48.44 3.15 2.33
CA TRP A 884 -48.60 3.47 0.91
C TRP A 884 -47.30 4.06 0.33
N THR A 885 -47.16 4.14 -0.99
CA THR A 885 -45.90 4.65 -1.58
C THR A 885 -45.73 6.15 -1.40
N THR A 886 -46.83 6.91 -1.48
CA THR A 886 -46.81 8.37 -1.43
C THR A 886 -46.65 8.90 0.00
N GLU A 887 -47.08 8.15 1.01
CA GLU A 887 -47.08 8.60 2.41
C GLU A 887 -46.81 7.48 3.42
N THR A 888 -46.35 7.84 4.61
CA THR A 888 -46.13 6.92 5.74
C THR A 888 -47.19 7.06 6.82
N THR A 889 -48.31 7.70 6.51
CA THR A 889 -49.46 7.77 7.41
C THR A 889 -50.14 6.40 7.44
N LEU A 890 -50.12 5.71 8.59
CA LEU A 890 -50.85 4.45 8.74
C LEU A 890 -52.31 4.71 9.10
N ARG A 891 -53.23 3.96 8.50
CA ARG A 891 -54.68 4.05 8.73
C ARG A 891 -55.16 2.87 9.56
N PHE A 892 -55.88 3.18 10.64
CA PHE A 892 -56.44 2.22 11.57
C PHE A 892 -57.96 2.37 11.61
N TYR A 893 -58.68 1.31 11.27
CA TYR A 893 -60.13 1.31 11.19
C TYR A 893 -60.74 1.05 12.56
N ARG A 894 -61.82 1.79 12.82
CA ARG A 894 -62.61 1.70 14.04
C ARG A 894 -63.29 0.32 14.14
N ASP A 895 -63.35 -0.20 15.37
CA ASP A 895 -63.85 -1.50 15.79
C ASP A 895 -63.10 -2.71 15.18
N ARG A 896 -61.86 -2.47 14.72
CA ARG A 896 -60.99 -3.49 14.10
C ARG A 896 -59.53 -3.38 14.53
N ASP A 897 -58.95 -2.18 14.51
CA ASP A 897 -57.51 -1.98 14.58
C ASP A 897 -57.03 -1.25 15.86
N GLU A 898 -57.81 -1.23 16.95
CA GLU A 898 -57.48 -0.48 18.17
C GLU A 898 -56.21 -0.96 18.87
N GLU A 899 -55.92 -2.26 18.80
CA GLU A 899 -54.71 -2.86 19.38
C GLU A 899 -53.48 -2.53 18.53
N HIS A 900 -53.58 -2.73 17.21
CA HIS A 900 -52.54 -2.37 16.24
C HIS A 900 -52.15 -0.88 16.33
N ALA A 901 -53.14 0.01 16.50
CA ALA A 901 -52.90 1.44 16.69
C ALA A 901 -52.13 1.74 18.00
N ARG A 902 -52.40 1.00 19.09
CA ARG A 902 -51.70 1.13 20.37
C ARG A 902 -50.27 0.62 20.27
N ASP A 903 -50.06 -0.53 19.64
CA ASP A 903 -48.74 -1.12 19.46
C ASP A 903 -47.86 -0.27 18.53
N TYR A 904 -48.43 0.30 17.46
CA TYR A 904 -47.71 1.25 16.62
C TYR A 904 -47.27 2.51 17.39
N LEU A 905 -48.14 3.09 18.22
CA LEU A 905 -47.78 4.25 19.04
C LEU A 905 -46.75 3.91 20.12
N TRP A 906 -46.81 2.70 20.68
CA TRP A 906 -45.80 2.19 21.61
C TRP A 906 -44.45 2.11 20.92
N LEU A 907 -44.34 1.45 19.76
CA LEU A 907 -43.08 1.28 19.03
C LEU A 907 -42.45 2.64 18.69
N LEU A 908 -43.23 3.58 18.14
CA LEU A 908 -42.73 4.93 17.80
C LEU A 908 -42.15 5.65 19.03
N THR A 909 -42.77 5.46 20.19
CA THR A 909 -42.30 6.07 21.45
C THR A 909 -41.05 5.34 21.97
N ALA A 910 -41.01 4.02 21.87
CA ALA A 910 -39.90 3.18 22.33
C ALA A 910 -38.61 3.41 21.52
N ILE A 911 -38.72 3.65 20.22
CA ILE A 911 -37.56 4.03 19.38
C ILE A 911 -37.13 5.51 19.57
N GLY A 912 -37.80 6.26 20.45
CA GLY A 912 -37.40 7.62 20.83
C GLY A 912 -37.96 8.75 19.95
N ILE A 913 -39.07 8.53 19.23
CA ILE A 913 -39.76 9.62 18.54
C ILE A 913 -40.56 10.43 19.57
N PRO A 914 -40.32 11.74 19.69
CA PRO A 914 -40.99 12.55 20.71
C PRO A 914 -42.48 12.70 20.38
N ALA A 915 -43.33 12.73 21.41
CA ALA A 915 -44.79 12.79 21.22
C ALA A 915 -45.27 13.98 20.37
N ARG A 916 -44.54 15.11 20.38
CA ARG A 916 -44.81 16.29 19.54
C ARG A 916 -44.61 16.07 18.04
N ALA A 917 -43.85 15.04 17.66
CA ALA A 917 -43.57 14.68 16.27
C ALA A 917 -44.48 13.54 15.77
N ILE A 918 -45.48 13.15 16.55
CA ILE A 918 -46.49 12.15 16.21
C ILE A 918 -47.85 12.84 16.12
N GLU A 919 -48.38 12.92 14.91
CA GLU A 919 -49.65 13.56 14.56
C GLU A 919 -50.74 12.49 14.40
N LEU A 920 -51.90 12.73 15.04
CA LEU A 920 -53.10 11.91 14.90
C LEU A 920 -54.07 12.60 13.94
N ILE A 921 -54.45 11.94 12.86
CA ILE A 921 -55.25 12.53 11.76
C ILE A 921 -56.63 11.91 11.77
N ILE A 922 -57.66 12.74 11.68
CA ILE A 922 -59.06 12.32 11.52
C ILE A 922 -59.56 12.82 10.18
N TYR A 923 -60.23 11.93 9.44
CA TYR A 923 -60.78 12.19 8.10
C TYR A 923 -62.31 12.40 8.11
N ASP A 924 -62.95 12.24 9.27
CA ASP A 924 -64.39 12.43 9.47
C ASP A 924 -64.78 13.93 9.50
N THR A 925 -65.53 14.37 8.48
CA THR A 925 -66.07 15.74 8.38
C THR A 925 -67.44 15.90 9.03
N ASN A 926 -68.16 14.81 9.28
CA ASN A 926 -69.54 14.84 9.76
C ASN A 926 -69.58 14.92 11.29
N LYS A 927 -68.79 14.09 11.99
CA LYS A 927 -68.73 14.06 13.47
C LYS A 927 -67.29 13.98 14.01
N PRO A 928 -66.41 14.94 13.67
CA PRO A 928 -65.00 14.90 14.06
C PRO A 928 -64.78 14.84 15.59
N LYS A 929 -65.64 15.50 16.37
CA LYS A 929 -65.54 15.53 17.84
C LYS A 929 -65.78 14.16 18.47
N THR A 930 -66.76 13.40 17.98
CA THR A 930 -67.07 12.07 18.50
C THR A 930 -66.00 11.06 18.12
N THR A 931 -65.52 11.13 16.87
CA THR A 931 -64.44 10.26 16.37
C THR A 931 -63.13 10.54 17.11
N LYS A 932 -62.83 11.80 17.41
CA LYS A 932 -61.69 12.20 18.25
C LYS A 932 -61.81 11.68 19.68
N SER A 933 -62.99 11.76 20.29
CA SER A 933 -63.23 11.26 21.64
C SER A 933 -63.07 9.74 21.72
N TYR A 934 -63.60 9.02 20.72
CA TYR A 934 -63.47 7.57 20.62
C TYR A 934 -62.00 7.12 20.60
N TRP A 935 -61.22 7.63 19.65
CA TRP A 935 -59.81 7.26 19.52
C TRP A 935 -58.99 7.72 20.73
N ARG A 936 -59.29 8.90 21.31
CA ARG A 936 -58.60 9.34 22.54
C ARG A 936 -58.86 8.40 23.72
N GLN A 937 -60.08 7.89 23.87
CA GLN A 937 -60.41 6.93 24.93
C GLN A 937 -59.73 5.58 24.69
N ARG A 938 -59.78 5.05 23.46
CA ARG A 938 -59.20 3.74 23.10
C ARG A 938 -57.67 3.71 23.17
N LEU A 939 -57.01 4.85 22.92
CA LEU A 939 -55.56 4.97 22.98
C LEU A 939 -55.04 5.36 24.39
N GLY A 940 -55.92 5.55 25.38
CA GLY A 940 -55.51 5.81 26.78
C GLY A 940 -55.22 7.27 27.14
N ASN A 941 -56.03 8.23 26.66
CA ASN A 941 -55.95 9.66 27.03
C ASN A 941 -54.59 10.34 26.74
N ILE A 942 -54.07 10.10 25.54
CA ILE A 942 -52.77 10.63 25.12
C ILE A 942 -52.80 12.15 24.88
N ARG A 943 -51.79 12.88 25.37
CA ARG A 943 -51.52 14.31 25.08
C ARG A 943 -50.85 14.52 23.70
N ARG A 944 -51.44 14.01 22.61
CA ARG A 944 -50.95 14.18 21.23
C ARG A 944 -51.89 15.08 20.40
N PRO A 945 -51.35 15.86 19.44
CA PRO A 945 -52.16 16.75 18.61
C PRO A 945 -53.02 15.95 17.63
N PHE A 946 -54.27 16.39 17.47
CA PHE A 946 -55.17 15.88 16.43
C PHE A 946 -55.32 16.93 15.32
N SER A 947 -55.06 16.55 14.08
CA SER A 947 -55.38 17.36 12.90
C SER A 947 -56.55 16.74 12.13
N GLN A 948 -57.32 17.60 11.46
CA GLN A 948 -58.45 17.18 10.64
C GLN A 948 -58.06 17.38 9.18
N HIS A 949 -58.16 16.31 8.40
CA HIS A 949 -57.89 16.31 6.96
C HIS A 949 -59.18 16.06 6.18
N MET A 950 -59.18 16.44 4.90
CA MET A 950 -60.31 16.13 4.01
C MET A 950 -60.45 14.61 3.82
N PRO A 951 -61.70 14.08 3.76
CA PRO A 951 -61.96 12.67 3.54
C PRO A 951 -61.48 12.24 2.16
N GLU A 952 -60.94 11.02 2.06
CA GLU A 952 -60.47 10.44 0.79
C GLU A 952 -61.61 10.16 -0.18
N ASN A 953 -62.77 9.78 0.36
CA ASN A 953 -64.01 9.63 -0.37
C ASN A 953 -65.16 10.30 0.42
N PRO A 954 -65.79 11.37 -0.08
CA PRO A 954 -66.89 12.05 0.60
C PRO A 954 -68.16 11.19 0.71
N ASP A 955 -68.28 10.12 -0.09
CA ASP A 955 -69.48 9.27 -0.15
C ASP A 955 -69.46 8.11 0.88
N VAL A 956 -68.40 7.98 1.67
CA VAL A 956 -68.20 6.89 2.64
C VAL A 956 -67.90 7.44 4.04
N GLU A 957 -68.33 6.74 5.10
CA GLU A 957 -67.99 7.11 6.47
C GLU A 957 -66.48 6.90 6.75
N ASN A 958 -65.72 7.99 6.92
CA ASN A 958 -64.27 7.97 7.15
C ASN A 958 -63.92 7.98 8.65
N LEU A 959 -64.37 6.97 9.40
CA LEU A 959 -64.21 6.87 10.87
C LEU A 959 -62.82 6.38 11.34
N HIS A 960 -61.89 6.16 10.41
CA HIS A 960 -60.56 5.63 10.69
C HIS A 960 -59.59 6.71 11.21
N LEU A 961 -58.56 6.27 11.94
CA LEU A 961 -57.48 7.11 12.47
C LEU A 961 -56.24 7.02 11.59
N GLY A 962 -55.70 8.17 11.18
CA GLY A 962 -54.36 8.27 10.62
C GLY A 962 -53.32 8.51 11.71
N ILE A 963 -52.19 7.82 11.67
CA ILE A 963 -51.03 8.10 12.54
C ILE A 963 -49.85 8.44 11.66
N ARG A 964 -49.31 9.66 11.83
CA ARG A 964 -48.15 10.16 11.08
C ARG A 964 -47.03 10.49 12.05
N ALA A 965 -45.85 9.92 11.82
CA ALA A 965 -44.65 10.24 12.59
C ALA A 965 -43.63 10.99 11.73
N GLN A 966 -42.96 11.97 12.34
CA GLN A 966 -41.86 12.73 11.74
C GLN A 966 -40.58 12.45 12.52
N LEU A 967 -39.50 12.07 11.82
CA LEU A 967 -38.20 11.83 12.46
C LEU A 967 -37.40 13.13 12.44
N LYS A 968 -36.72 13.40 13.55
CA LYS A 968 -35.78 14.51 13.64
C LYS A 968 -34.40 13.97 13.25
N LEU A 969 -33.87 14.40 12.11
CA LEU A 969 -32.55 14.00 11.63
C LEU A 969 -31.52 15.10 11.96
N PRO A 970 -30.29 14.75 12.35
CA PRO A 970 -29.20 15.73 12.49
C PRO A 970 -28.81 16.25 11.10
N ASP A 971 -28.88 17.56 10.90
CA ASP A 971 -28.45 18.25 9.67
C ASP A 971 -27.76 19.57 10.05
N GLU A 972 -26.83 20.05 9.21
CA GLU A 972 -25.96 21.22 9.49
C GLU A 972 -26.73 22.52 9.79
N GLN A 973 -28.01 22.60 9.42
CA GLN A 973 -28.85 23.80 9.55
C GLN A 973 -29.98 23.69 10.61
N GLY A 974 -30.10 22.58 11.33
CA GLY A 974 -30.99 22.46 12.50
C GLY A 974 -32.51 22.63 12.26
N GLN A 975 -32.94 22.80 11.00
CA GLN A 975 -34.33 23.07 10.65
C GLN A 975 -34.76 22.24 9.45
N ASN A 976 -35.09 20.96 9.64
CA ASN A 976 -35.98 20.21 8.72
C ASN A 976 -36.57 18.97 9.41
N LEU A 977 -37.90 18.91 9.54
CA LEU A 977 -38.65 17.69 9.89
C LEU A 977 -38.82 16.88 8.61
N HIS A 978 -38.14 15.73 8.50
CA HIS A 978 -38.12 14.98 7.24
C HIS A 978 -39.28 13.99 7.10
N SER A 979 -39.83 14.01 5.88
CA SER A 979 -41.07 13.39 5.43
C SER A 979 -40.96 11.87 5.23
N GLY A 980 -41.22 11.07 6.27
CA GLY A 980 -41.56 9.64 6.18
C GLY A 980 -40.53 8.64 5.62
N SER A 981 -39.60 9.05 4.75
CA SER A 981 -38.65 8.16 4.06
C SER A 981 -37.68 7.49 5.02
N ALA A 982 -37.23 8.21 6.07
CA ALA A 982 -36.37 7.66 7.10
C ALA A 982 -37.07 6.55 7.90
N LEU A 983 -38.32 6.78 8.31
CA LEU A 983 -39.14 5.78 9.01
C LEU A 983 -39.40 4.56 8.13
N ARG A 984 -39.76 4.78 6.86
CA ARG A 984 -39.99 3.70 5.91
C ARG A 984 -38.73 2.88 5.70
N TYR A 985 -37.59 3.53 5.51
CA TYR A 985 -36.30 2.86 5.37
C TYR A 985 -35.99 1.98 6.59
N LEU A 986 -36.09 2.53 7.82
CA LEU A 986 -35.87 1.78 9.06
C LEU A 986 -36.80 0.56 9.19
N MET A 987 -38.10 0.73 8.99
CA MET A 987 -39.09 -0.34 9.13
C MET A 987 -38.90 -1.43 8.07
N LEU A 988 -38.59 -1.06 6.82
CA LEU A 988 -38.32 -2.03 5.75
C LEU A 988 -37.03 -2.81 6.02
N MET A 989 -35.95 -2.14 6.44
CA MET A 989 -34.70 -2.82 6.78
C MET A 989 -34.88 -3.77 7.97
N ALA A 990 -35.60 -3.35 9.02
CA ALA A 990 -35.89 -4.20 10.17
C ALA A 990 -36.80 -5.39 9.81
N SER A 991 -37.78 -5.20 8.93
CA SER A 991 -38.62 -6.32 8.43
C SER A 991 -37.78 -7.32 7.64
N ILE A 992 -36.92 -6.85 6.73
CA ILE A 992 -36.04 -7.73 5.95
C ILE A 992 -35.14 -8.56 6.87
N ASP A 993 -34.62 -7.97 7.93
CA ASP A 993 -33.69 -8.63 8.85
C ASP A 993 -34.35 -9.64 9.81
N TRP A 994 -35.47 -9.24 10.44
CA TRP A 994 -35.98 -9.92 11.63
C TRP A 994 -37.28 -10.70 11.43
N HIS A 995 -37.92 -10.62 10.25
CA HIS A 995 -39.24 -11.21 10.02
C HIS A 995 -39.32 -12.73 10.21
N PHE A 996 -38.21 -13.46 10.11
CA PHE A 996 -38.17 -14.92 10.23
C PHE A 996 -37.34 -15.42 11.41
N ARG A 997 -36.96 -14.53 12.35
CA ARG A 997 -36.10 -14.85 13.50
C ARG A 997 -36.87 -15.20 14.79
N GLY A 998 -38.13 -15.63 14.65
CA GLY A 998 -39.03 -16.01 15.76
C GLY A 998 -39.12 -17.51 15.96
#